data_AF-A0A918GGV4-F1
#
_entry.id   AF-A0A918GGV4-F1
#
_cell.length_a   1.000
_cell.length_b   1.000
_cell.length_c   1.000
_cell.angle_alpha   90.00
_cell.angle_beta   90.00
_cell.angle_gamma   90.00
#
_symmetry.space_group_name_H-M   'P 1'
#
loop_
_entity.id
_entity.type
_entity.pdbx_description
1 polymer ?
#
loop_
_entity_poly.entity_id
_entity_poly.type
_entity_poly.pdbx_seq_one_letter_code
_entity_poly.pdbx_strand_id
1 'polypeptide(L)'
;MTVGADFPRVLSYRDNASGAEIGGRSAPIGVIAVDGVPRRVSLAGDPVLDGSAARYRLAFADLPGVELDASLSLVGRVTTFRIDAVRDTEADRVNTIDIPDHDLLSVSSADPGARTAFTTLDPDSTRTADRFAEVTDRTPVDPAPVGATYAFVSANGLAAGIETNATVDKPSGASADDGTRFLHQARVDGDDVRVGVWSGQWTYRGDTSPYTEPLPWAKVVVTPDANGDGTVDWQDGALAFRDIMVTPKGGEKTADRVVPRIPFNFASQATHPFLRTLDDTKRIALATDNLGQLALLKGYQAEGHDSAHPDYGGNYNTRAGGLADLNTLLAEGEKWNADFGVHVNATESYGEANSFSKELVDPKARGWNWLNQSYYIKQRPDLASGNIVDRFRQLRDETHPNLEALYIDVYYSSGWLADSLSRQLAEQGWELTTEWSDRFERSSLWSHWANDVDYGGATNKGLNSQIIRFLRNDQKDVWNDHPILGKAQLVDWEGWTGETDWNEFEANIWQHNLPAKFLQQQHIVDWNTDEVVFAGGVRGSVEDGRRTVTVDGRTVLDGDRYLLPWASQGKERPDKLYHYNAAGGASAWTVPGELGKARKFTVYKLTDTGRVKVGVVQARDGRIALDAEPGQAYVLYPDRAPRQAAADWGHGTGLADPGFNAGSLKHWGPTGAVRVDELATGQHVAAFGAGPGSIAQRITGLTPGTTYSASVWLEIEPGRSRPTTLEVPGAASVTVERTSARNWVAADDKHGSYFQRVRVVFAAKRDHARLVVRVGDGDARVQVDDARVVPMSVSSVHDFEHVDQGWWPFIKGDAGGSTDPRTHIARKHAPYTQAGWNGKLVDDVLDGEWSLKAHEENRGLVYRTAPWTVELRDGHRYKVAFDYVSGRAGQYQWVHGTDRIVDGKPVPVDLSAVPIGEQRGTTRFERDIVAGCGGDNWVGLRKLTGGGDQADFVMDNFTVTDLGPADTGAVCGKLSVTGAGLTGMASGEANPVSTTFTNNGTEDATAVSLALRAPEGWTVVPRTPAEFAAVAPGATVATDWDVTPPAGLAAGPYPVTAVAAYTAGGRPVAVPEVAATATVLPPGTIPQSRMRVHEVSSAETSAENSGAAKAIDGNPSSIWHTAYSVSPIPAYPHTITLDLGAQYDVTGYGYLPRQVGTNGRIKDYRLFVSADGQTWGEPVSAGTFAAGTAETRLTFPAVTGRYVRLVGVTSYNGQPFAAAAELTVFGRKRP
;
A
#
# COMPACT_ATOMS: atom_id res chain seq x y z
N MET A 1 -3.27 15.88 51.40
CA MET A 1 -3.55 14.46 51.12
C MET A 1 -3.61 13.71 52.43
N THR A 2 -4.66 12.92 52.64
CA THR A 2 -4.79 11.99 53.76
C THR A 2 -4.58 10.57 53.25
N VAL A 3 -3.79 9.75 53.94
CA VAL A 3 -3.43 8.39 53.49
C VAL A 3 -3.83 7.33 54.51
N GLY A 4 -4.04 6.10 54.05
CA GLY A 4 -4.32 4.95 54.91
C GLY A 4 -3.11 4.54 55.74
N ALA A 5 -3.34 4.10 56.98
CA ALA A 5 -2.29 3.53 57.84
C ALA A 5 -2.05 2.03 57.57
N ASP A 6 -2.96 1.38 56.85
CA ASP A 6 -3.01 -0.06 56.61
C ASP A 6 -2.47 -0.49 55.24
N PHE A 7 -2.50 0.41 54.26
CA PHE A 7 -2.07 0.17 52.88
C PHE A 7 -1.71 1.51 52.21
N PRO A 8 -0.84 1.55 51.18
CA PRO A 8 -0.57 2.76 50.38
C PRO A 8 -1.80 3.17 49.55
N ARG A 9 -2.83 3.71 50.21
CA ARG A 9 -4.06 4.25 49.60
C ARG A 9 -4.29 5.69 50.03
N VAL A 10 -4.83 6.50 49.14
CA VAL A 10 -5.25 7.88 49.45
C VAL A 10 -6.69 7.83 49.94
N LEU A 11 -7.00 8.49 51.06
CA LEU A 11 -8.36 8.61 51.58
C LEU A 11 -9.06 9.86 51.01
N SER A 12 -8.36 11.00 51.00
CA SER A 12 -8.84 12.25 50.42
C SER A 12 -7.70 13.19 50.00
N TYR A 13 -8.00 14.04 49.03
CA TYR A 13 -7.20 15.19 48.62
C TYR A 13 -7.93 16.44 49.05
N ARG A 14 -7.22 17.39 49.67
CA ARG A 14 -7.79 18.65 50.16
C ARG A 14 -6.99 19.81 49.61
N ASP A 15 -7.67 20.72 48.93
CA ASP A 15 -7.08 22.01 48.55
C ASP A 15 -7.04 22.91 49.80
N ASN A 16 -5.84 23.35 50.17
CA ASN A 16 -5.67 24.12 51.41
C ASN A 16 -6.25 25.54 51.33
N ALA A 17 -6.44 26.09 50.11
CA ALA A 17 -6.92 27.45 49.92
C ALA A 17 -8.45 27.52 49.98
N SER A 18 -9.14 26.63 49.25
CA SER A 18 -10.61 26.57 49.25
C SER A 18 -11.17 25.71 50.38
N GLY A 19 -10.38 24.76 50.90
CA GLY A 19 -10.85 23.72 51.80
C GLY A 19 -11.66 22.62 51.12
N ALA A 20 -11.84 22.68 49.80
CA ALA A 20 -12.54 21.67 49.01
C ALA A 20 -11.78 20.34 49.02
N GLU A 21 -12.54 19.25 48.88
CA GLU A 21 -12.00 17.89 48.90
C GLU A 21 -12.48 17.05 47.72
N ILE A 22 -11.62 16.14 47.27
CA ILE A 22 -11.95 15.06 46.33
C ILE A 22 -11.44 13.73 46.89
N GLY A 23 -12.17 12.65 46.61
CA GLY A 23 -12.02 11.37 47.30
C GLY A 23 -10.89 10.48 46.78
N GLY A 24 -10.58 9.45 47.56
CA GLY A 24 -9.83 8.26 47.15
C GLY A 24 -10.53 6.99 47.66
N ARG A 25 -9.78 6.08 48.26
CA ARG A 25 -10.26 4.77 48.74
C ARG A 25 -10.54 4.74 50.25
N SER A 26 -11.82 4.79 50.62
CA SER A 26 -12.27 4.66 52.02
C SER A 26 -12.13 3.23 52.58
N ALA A 27 -12.42 2.19 51.79
CA ALA A 27 -12.43 0.79 52.24
C ALA A 27 -11.03 0.13 52.21
N PRO A 28 -10.65 -0.67 53.23
CA PRO A 28 -9.32 -1.27 53.34
C PRO A 28 -8.99 -2.19 52.16
N ILE A 29 -7.70 -2.27 51.82
CA ILE A 29 -7.16 -3.16 50.78
C ILE A 29 -6.31 -4.22 51.46
N GLY A 30 -6.78 -5.46 51.45
CA GLY A 30 -6.07 -6.62 52.02
C GLY A 30 -5.71 -7.71 51.02
N VAL A 31 -6.05 -7.50 49.74
CA VAL A 31 -5.77 -8.42 48.63
C VAL A 31 -5.33 -7.59 47.44
N ILE A 32 -4.23 -7.99 46.81
CA ILE A 32 -3.79 -7.50 45.50
C ILE A 32 -3.49 -8.70 44.61
N ALA A 33 -3.41 -8.52 43.29
CA ALA A 33 -3.02 -9.62 42.42
C ALA A 33 -1.53 -9.52 42.05
N VAL A 34 -0.84 -10.66 42.19
CA VAL A 34 0.55 -10.86 41.76
C VAL A 34 0.51 -12.02 40.78
N ASP A 35 1.01 -11.80 39.57
CA ASP A 35 0.96 -12.76 38.46
C ASP A 35 -0.46 -13.21 38.10
N GLY A 36 -1.41 -12.27 38.15
CA GLY A 36 -2.84 -12.52 37.91
C GLY A 36 -3.53 -13.33 39.01
N VAL A 37 -2.82 -13.70 40.09
CA VAL A 37 -3.38 -14.47 41.21
C VAL A 37 -3.66 -13.54 42.39
N PRO A 38 -4.90 -13.48 42.91
CA PRO A 38 -5.20 -12.73 44.12
C PRO A 38 -4.40 -13.27 45.33
N ARG A 39 -3.61 -12.41 45.96
CA ARG A 39 -2.77 -12.69 47.13
C ARG A 39 -3.17 -11.82 48.30
N ARG A 40 -3.24 -12.41 49.50
CA ARG A 40 -3.38 -11.63 50.73
C ARG A 40 -2.09 -10.85 50.99
N VAL A 41 -2.25 -9.57 51.30
CA VAL A 41 -1.15 -8.64 51.57
C VAL A 41 -1.28 -8.06 52.97
N SER A 42 -0.17 -7.90 53.67
CA SER A 42 -0.12 -7.20 54.96
C SER A 42 1.15 -6.36 55.07
N LEU A 43 1.15 -5.42 56.02
CA LEU A 43 2.32 -4.61 56.31
C LEU A 43 3.42 -5.43 57.00
N ALA A 44 4.66 -5.29 56.53
CA ALA A 44 5.86 -5.80 57.17
C ALA A 44 6.56 -4.66 57.95
N GLY A 45 5.89 -4.18 59.00
CA GLY A 45 6.30 -3.04 59.83
C GLY A 45 5.39 -1.84 59.68
N ASP A 46 5.50 -0.89 60.61
CA ASP A 46 4.69 0.33 60.59
C ASP A 46 5.06 1.24 59.41
N PRO A 47 4.09 1.94 58.80
CA PRO A 47 4.39 2.92 57.75
C PRO A 47 5.28 4.05 58.26
N VAL A 48 6.20 4.52 57.41
CA VAL A 48 7.11 5.63 57.72
C VAL A 48 6.63 6.89 57.02
N LEU A 49 6.32 7.94 57.80
CA LEU A 49 5.90 9.25 57.28
C LEU A 49 7.05 10.26 57.42
N ASP A 50 7.32 11.02 56.36
CA ASP A 50 8.33 12.09 56.35
C ASP A 50 7.79 13.43 55.82
N GLY A 51 6.59 13.83 56.25
CA GLY A 51 5.98 15.14 55.95
C GLY A 51 5.58 15.37 54.48
N SER A 52 6.24 14.72 53.53
CA SER A 52 5.99 14.79 52.09
C SER A 52 5.70 13.42 51.46
N ALA A 53 6.05 12.33 52.14
CA ALA A 53 5.69 10.98 51.72
C ALA A 53 5.27 10.08 52.89
N ALA A 54 4.51 9.04 52.57
CA ALA A 54 4.24 7.88 53.40
C ALA A 54 4.79 6.63 52.70
N ARG A 55 5.55 5.80 53.42
CA ARG A 55 6.20 4.61 52.88
C ARG A 55 5.71 3.36 53.60
N TYR A 56 5.52 2.30 52.83
CA TYR A 56 4.89 1.05 53.23
C TYR A 56 5.75 -0.10 52.76
N ARG A 57 5.87 -1.14 53.59
CA ARG A 57 6.45 -2.41 53.18
C ARG A 57 5.36 -3.46 53.17
N LEU A 58 5.11 -4.05 52.01
CA LEU A 58 4.08 -5.04 51.78
C LEU A 58 4.70 -6.43 51.72
N ALA A 59 4.13 -7.39 52.44
CA ALA A 59 4.51 -8.79 52.41
C ALA A 59 3.30 -9.68 52.13
N PHE A 60 3.57 -10.88 51.63
CA PHE A 60 2.54 -11.83 51.18
C PHE A 60 2.66 -13.13 51.95
N ALA A 61 1.57 -13.55 52.59
CA ALA A 61 1.55 -14.79 53.37
C ALA A 61 1.83 -16.03 52.51
N ASP A 62 1.33 -16.01 51.27
CA ASP A 62 1.41 -17.16 50.34
C ASP A 62 2.63 -17.11 49.40
N LEU A 63 3.50 -16.08 49.52
CA LEU A 63 4.73 -15.92 48.75
C LEU A 63 5.88 -15.52 49.69
N PRO A 64 6.40 -16.45 50.50
CA PRO A 64 7.42 -16.15 51.50
C PRO A 64 8.70 -15.62 50.85
N GLY A 65 9.17 -14.45 51.30
CA GLY A 65 10.36 -13.78 50.76
C GLY A 65 10.07 -12.80 49.63
N VAL A 66 8.82 -12.73 49.14
CA VAL A 66 8.38 -11.65 48.25
C VAL A 66 7.92 -10.46 49.08
N GLU A 67 8.48 -9.29 48.79
CA GLU A 67 8.11 -8.01 49.41
C GLU A 67 8.07 -6.88 48.38
N LEU A 68 7.13 -5.95 48.54
CA LEU A 68 7.09 -4.69 47.79
C LEU A 68 7.27 -3.51 48.75
N ASP A 69 8.23 -2.63 48.47
CA ASP A 69 8.22 -1.30 49.09
C ASP A 69 7.37 -0.38 48.22
N ALA A 70 6.48 0.38 48.84
CA ALA A 70 5.59 1.31 48.16
C ALA A 70 5.54 2.66 48.86
N SER A 71 5.29 3.73 48.11
CA SER A 71 5.13 5.07 48.67
C SER A 71 4.00 5.87 48.04
N LEU A 72 3.48 6.81 48.82
CA LEU A 72 2.64 7.91 48.39
C LEU A 72 3.36 9.21 48.73
N SER A 73 3.71 10.00 47.72
CA SER A 73 4.38 11.29 47.89
C SER A 73 3.56 12.43 47.30
N LEU A 74 3.69 13.64 47.86
CA LEU A 74 3.00 14.85 47.38
C LEU A 74 4.02 15.93 47.05
N VAL A 75 4.05 16.38 45.79
CA VAL A 75 4.88 17.50 45.32
C VAL A 75 3.98 18.49 44.58
N GLY A 76 3.84 19.70 45.14
CA GLY A 76 2.89 20.69 44.61
C GLY A 76 1.45 20.17 44.67
N ARG A 77 0.80 20.07 43.50
CA ARG A 77 -0.56 19.51 43.32
C ARG A 77 -0.56 18.04 42.88
N VAL A 78 0.61 17.41 42.79
CA VAL A 78 0.77 16.05 42.25
C VAL A 78 1.05 15.07 43.37
N THR A 79 0.17 14.09 43.53
CA THR A 79 0.40 12.90 44.34
C THR A 79 0.96 11.79 43.46
N THR A 80 2.04 11.13 43.89
CA THR A 80 2.60 9.96 43.20
C THR A 80 2.52 8.73 44.09
N PHE A 81 1.79 7.72 43.64
CA PHE A 81 1.93 6.33 44.09
C PHE A 81 3.10 5.68 43.35
N ARG A 82 3.94 4.94 44.07
CA ARG A 82 5.07 4.22 43.49
C ARG A 82 5.31 2.90 44.19
N ILE A 83 5.70 1.88 43.45
CA ILE A 83 6.43 0.72 43.99
C ILE A 83 7.92 1.08 43.92
N ASP A 84 8.54 1.27 45.08
CA ASP A 84 9.93 1.73 45.20
C ASP A 84 10.94 0.58 45.06
N ALA A 85 10.54 -0.64 45.40
CA ALA A 85 11.35 -1.83 45.21
C ALA A 85 10.48 -3.09 45.14
N VAL A 86 10.92 -4.05 44.33
CA VAL A 86 10.39 -5.42 44.29
C VAL A 86 11.50 -6.36 44.76
N ARG A 87 11.25 -7.09 45.84
CA ARG A 87 12.11 -8.18 46.31
C ARG A 87 11.36 -9.48 46.07
N ASP A 88 11.95 -10.36 45.28
CA ASP A 88 11.37 -11.65 44.90
C ASP A 88 12.40 -12.78 45.05
N THR A 89 11.98 -14.03 44.95
CA THR A 89 12.87 -15.20 45.09
C THR A 89 13.00 -15.93 43.76
N GLU A 90 13.97 -16.83 43.65
CA GLU A 90 14.09 -17.69 42.45
C GLU A 90 12.86 -18.60 42.25
N ALA A 91 12.22 -19.01 43.35
CA ALA A 91 11.01 -19.84 43.30
C ALA A 91 9.75 -19.01 42.99
N ASP A 92 9.71 -17.76 43.44
CA ASP A 92 8.55 -16.87 43.36
C ASP A 92 8.94 -15.54 42.71
N ARG A 93 9.13 -15.55 41.38
CA ARG A 93 9.46 -14.35 40.59
C ARG A 93 8.20 -13.54 40.28
N VAL A 94 8.22 -12.26 40.60
CA VAL A 94 7.09 -11.33 40.35
C VAL A 94 7.15 -10.85 38.90
N ASN A 95 6.11 -11.07 38.12
CA ASN A 95 6.02 -10.67 36.70
C ASN A 95 5.04 -9.52 36.52
N THR A 96 3.84 -9.64 37.08
CA THR A 96 2.79 -8.60 37.00
C THR A 96 2.25 -8.24 38.37
N ILE A 97 1.87 -6.97 38.55
CA ILE A 97 1.29 -6.43 39.77
C ILE A 97 0.01 -5.69 39.40
N ASP A 98 -1.07 -6.03 40.10
CA ASP A 98 -2.39 -5.41 39.98
C ASP A 98 -2.88 -5.05 41.38
N ILE A 99 -3.42 -3.84 41.55
CA ILE A 99 -4.08 -3.42 42.80
C ILE A 99 -5.56 -3.14 42.48
N PRO A 100 -6.42 -4.18 42.43
CA PRO A 100 -7.84 -3.99 42.18
C PRO A 100 -8.45 -3.07 43.24
N ASP A 101 -9.37 -2.20 42.82
CA ASP A 101 -10.09 -1.27 43.68
C ASP A 101 -9.18 -0.33 44.48
N HIS A 102 -8.01 0.01 43.93
CA HIS A 102 -7.08 0.92 44.60
C HIS A 102 -7.69 2.30 44.84
N ASP A 103 -8.64 2.70 43.99
CA ASP A 103 -9.34 3.99 43.96
C ASP A 103 -8.43 5.14 44.38
N LEU A 104 -7.31 5.28 43.66
CA LEU A 104 -6.37 6.39 43.88
C LEU A 104 -7.09 7.74 43.76
N LEU A 105 -8.17 7.78 42.98
CA LEU A 105 -9.03 8.94 42.80
C LEU A 105 -10.49 8.48 42.81
N SER A 106 -11.38 9.24 43.45
CA SER A 106 -12.82 8.96 43.42
C SER A 106 -13.70 10.20 43.61
N VAL A 107 -14.94 10.10 43.16
CA VAL A 107 -16.02 11.07 43.40
C VAL A 107 -17.29 10.33 43.83
N SER A 108 -18.08 10.94 44.71
CA SER A 108 -19.32 10.42 45.27
C SER A 108 -20.54 11.19 44.76
N SER A 109 -21.70 10.54 44.69
CA SER A 109 -22.98 11.21 44.47
C SER A 109 -23.33 12.27 45.52
N ALA A 110 -22.73 12.17 46.72
CA ALA A 110 -22.85 13.19 47.75
C ALA A 110 -21.97 14.42 47.52
N ASP A 111 -21.00 14.36 46.61
CA ASP A 111 -20.12 15.49 46.33
C ASP A 111 -20.79 16.46 45.35
N PRO A 112 -21.03 17.75 45.73
CA PRO A 112 -21.55 18.76 44.83
C PRO A 112 -20.85 18.79 43.45
N GLY A 113 -21.65 18.63 42.39
CA GLY A 113 -21.17 18.71 41.01
C GLY A 113 -20.33 17.53 40.55
N ALA A 114 -20.40 16.37 41.23
CA ALA A 114 -19.62 15.19 40.88
C ALA A 114 -19.83 14.74 39.42
N ARG A 115 -18.73 14.62 38.67
CA ARG A 115 -18.70 14.27 37.26
C ARG A 115 -17.50 13.39 36.92
N THR A 116 -17.64 12.60 35.87
CA THR A 116 -16.59 11.77 35.29
C THR A 116 -16.43 12.06 33.80
N ALA A 117 -15.20 11.92 33.30
CA ALA A 117 -14.88 11.97 31.88
C ALA A 117 -13.85 10.88 31.57
N PHE A 118 -14.27 9.90 30.76
CA PHE A 118 -13.45 8.75 30.36
C PHE A 118 -13.41 8.63 28.84
N THR A 119 -12.33 8.10 28.29
CA THR A 119 -12.26 7.73 26.86
C THR A 119 -11.38 6.51 26.65
N THR A 120 -11.64 5.79 25.57
CA THR A 120 -10.79 4.73 25.01
C THR A 120 -10.20 5.19 23.68
N LEU A 121 -9.38 4.35 23.05
CA LEU A 121 -8.94 4.56 21.67
C LEU A 121 -10.04 4.09 20.71
N ASP A 122 -10.42 4.95 19.76
CA ASP A 122 -11.44 4.63 18.76
C ASP A 122 -11.14 5.40 17.46
N PRO A 123 -10.71 4.70 16.39
CA PRO A 123 -10.45 5.32 15.09
C PRO A 123 -11.72 5.50 14.25
N ASP A 124 -12.91 5.20 14.80
CA ASP A 124 -14.20 5.37 14.12
C ASP A 124 -14.66 6.84 14.14
N SER A 125 -14.55 7.49 12.99
CA SER A 125 -14.93 8.90 12.82
C SER A 125 -16.43 9.17 12.99
N THR A 126 -17.28 8.13 13.03
CA THR A 126 -18.74 8.29 13.08
C THR A 126 -19.31 8.34 14.51
N ARG A 127 -18.49 8.04 15.53
CA ARG A 127 -18.92 8.03 16.94
C ARG A 127 -17.79 8.47 17.88
N THR A 128 -18.15 9.14 18.97
CA THR A 128 -17.17 9.52 20.00
C THR A 128 -16.86 8.38 20.96
N ALA A 129 -15.58 8.24 21.31
CA ALA A 129 -15.12 7.38 22.40
C ALA A 129 -15.38 7.99 23.79
N ASP A 130 -15.58 9.31 23.85
CA ASP A 130 -15.69 10.03 25.13
C ASP A 130 -17.00 9.70 25.85
N ARG A 131 -16.91 9.58 27.17
CA ARG A 131 -18.03 9.34 28.07
C ARG A 131 -17.98 10.35 29.21
N PHE A 132 -18.83 11.38 29.10
CA PHE A 132 -19.06 12.38 30.13
C PHE A 132 -20.34 12.02 30.91
N ALA A 133 -20.26 11.96 32.24
CA ALA A 133 -21.41 11.63 33.07
C ALA A 133 -21.43 12.40 34.39
N GLU A 134 -22.63 12.71 34.89
CA GLU A 134 -22.83 13.17 36.26
C GLU A 134 -22.94 11.97 37.20
N VAL A 135 -22.38 12.10 38.40
CA VAL A 135 -22.47 11.09 39.46
C VAL A 135 -23.54 11.52 40.44
N THR A 136 -24.65 10.78 40.42
CA THR A 136 -25.82 10.96 41.29
C THR A 136 -26.15 9.65 42.03
N ASP A 137 -27.09 9.72 42.99
CA ASP A 137 -27.64 8.56 43.70
C ASP A 137 -28.32 7.53 42.77
N ARG A 138 -28.63 7.92 41.52
CA ARG A 138 -29.20 7.08 40.47
C ARG A 138 -28.17 6.56 39.46
N THR A 139 -26.89 6.86 39.64
CA THR A 139 -25.83 6.37 38.75
C THR A 139 -25.86 4.84 38.74
N PRO A 140 -25.94 4.19 37.56
CA PRO A 140 -25.89 2.74 37.48
C PRO A 140 -24.59 2.19 38.08
N VAL A 141 -24.71 1.14 38.88
CA VAL A 141 -23.55 0.41 39.42
C VAL A 141 -22.98 -0.48 38.33
N ASP A 142 -21.67 -0.41 38.13
CA ASP A 142 -20.98 -1.25 37.16
C ASP A 142 -20.83 -2.67 37.73
N PRO A 143 -21.22 -3.72 36.98
CA PRO A 143 -21.13 -5.09 37.46
C PRO A 143 -19.68 -5.60 37.56
N ALA A 144 -18.75 -4.96 36.87
CA ALA A 144 -17.32 -5.24 36.86
C ALA A 144 -16.55 -3.95 36.52
N PRO A 145 -15.22 -3.87 36.80
CA PRO A 145 -14.40 -2.74 36.37
C PRO A 145 -14.48 -2.50 34.86
N VAL A 146 -14.54 -1.23 34.47
CA VAL A 146 -14.58 -0.77 33.08
C VAL A 146 -13.25 -0.10 32.74
N GLY A 147 -12.75 -0.37 31.54
CA GLY A 147 -11.46 0.15 31.07
C GLY A 147 -11.53 1.56 30.48
N ALA A 148 -10.47 2.34 30.67
CA ALA A 148 -10.26 3.63 30.03
C ALA A 148 -8.79 3.85 29.68
N THR A 149 -8.53 4.66 28.66
CA THR A 149 -7.18 5.11 28.25
C THR A 149 -6.82 6.46 28.87
N TYR A 150 -7.80 7.32 29.11
CA TYR A 150 -7.68 8.56 29.89
C TYR A 150 -8.86 8.70 30.85
N ALA A 151 -8.60 9.26 32.03
CA ALA A 151 -9.61 9.37 33.08
C ALA A 151 -9.49 10.66 33.89
N PHE A 152 -10.62 11.36 34.01
CA PHE A 152 -10.78 12.58 34.77
C PHE A 152 -12.05 12.52 35.63
N VAL A 153 -11.99 13.17 36.78
CA VAL A 153 -13.16 13.40 37.63
C VAL A 153 -13.16 14.83 38.14
N SER A 154 -14.34 15.36 38.44
CA SER A 154 -14.48 16.69 39.07
C SER A 154 -15.61 16.65 40.09
N ALA A 155 -15.44 17.37 41.20
CA ALA A 155 -16.42 17.57 42.25
C ALA A 155 -15.96 18.69 43.20
N ASN A 156 -16.87 19.30 43.95
CA ASN A 156 -16.56 20.27 45.00
C ASN A 156 -15.71 21.48 44.53
N GLY A 157 -15.79 21.86 43.25
CA GLY A 157 -14.95 22.91 42.68
C GLY A 157 -13.47 22.51 42.50
N LEU A 158 -13.20 21.20 42.43
CA LEU A 158 -11.91 20.62 42.08
C LEU A 158 -12.08 19.64 40.90
N ALA A 159 -11.07 19.57 40.06
CA ALA A 159 -10.90 18.59 39.01
C ALA A 159 -9.60 17.81 39.22
N ALA A 160 -9.56 16.58 38.72
CA ALA A 160 -8.39 15.73 38.84
C ALA A 160 -8.23 14.80 37.63
N GLY A 161 -6.97 14.57 37.26
CA GLY A 161 -6.56 13.59 36.26
C GLY A 161 -5.57 12.58 36.84
N ILE A 162 -5.54 11.37 36.29
CA ILE A 162 -4.65 10.28 36.70
C ILE A 162 -3.79 9.78 35.52
N GLU A 163 -2.48 9.62 35.76
CA GLU A 163 -1.52 9.04 34.81
C GLU A 163 -0.85 7.78 35.41
N THR A 164 -0.41 6.83 34.58
CA THR A 164 0.31 5.62 34.99
C THR A 164 1.35 5.16 33.96
N ASN A 165 2.34 4.38 34.39
CA ASN A 165 3.17 3.55 33.49
C ASN A 165 2.70 2.09 33.39
N ALA A 166 1.44 1.80 33.76
CA ALA A 166 0.87 0.48 33.56
C ALA A 166 0.89 0.08 32.08
N THR A 167 1.29 -1.16 31.85
CA THR A 167 1.32 -1.83 30.56
C THR A 167 0.96 -3.30 30.81
N VAL A 168 -0.04 -3.79 30.11
CA VAL A 168 -0.52 -5.17 30.23
C VAL A 168 0.44 -6.11 29.50
N ASP A 169 0.88 -7.21 30.12
CA ASP A 169 1.85 -8.11 29.48
C ASP A 169 1.25 -8.83 28.26
N LYS A 170 0.04 -9.36 28.40
CA LYS A 170 -0.68 -10.15 27.39
C LYS A 170 -2.08 -9.60 27.15
N PRO A 171 -2.20 -8.43 26.49
CA PRO A 171 -3.49 -7.80 26.28
C PRO A 171 -4.41 -8.67 25.43
N SER A 172 -5.67 -8.74 25.84
CA SER A 172 -6.76 -9.40 25.13
C SER A 172 -8.13 -8.87 25.60
N GLY A 173 -9.15 -9.00 24.76
CA GLY A 173 -10.49 -8.50 25.07
C GLY A 173 -10.47 -7.01 25.41
N ALA A 174 -11.03 -6.63 26.57
CA ALA A 174 -11.09 -5.23 27.00
C ALA A 174 -9.71 -4.57 27.21
N SER A 175 -8.65 -5.35 27.41
CA SER A 175 -7.28 -4.84 27.58
C SER A 175 -6.50 -4.69 26.28
N ALA A 176 -7.06 -5.12 25.14
CA ALA A 176 -6.51 -4.81 23.82
C ALA A 176 -6.47 -3.29 23.61
N ASP A 177 -5.55 -2.83 22.76
CA ASP A 177 -5.47 -1.44 22.30
C ASP A 177 -5.48 -0.42 23.45
N ASP A 178 -4.73 -0.73 24.52
CA ASP A 178 -4.61 0.07 25.76
C ASP A 178 -5.94 0.36 26.47
N GLY A 179 -6.96 -0.47 26.23
CA GLY A 179 -8.31 -0.28 26.74
C GLY A 179 -8.43 -0.36 28.27
N THR A 180 -7.46 -0.93 28.97
CA THR A 180 -7.44 -1.01 30.45
C THR A 180 -6.21 -0.33 31.07
N ARG A 181 -5.67 0.72 30.45
CA ARG A 181 -4.60 1.52 31.07
C ARG A 181 -5.03 2.05 32.45
N PHE A 182 -6.28 2.50 32.53
CA PHE A 182 -7.01 2.78 33.76
C PHE A 182 -8.22 1.87 33.86
N LEU A 183 -8.66 1.65 35.09
CA LEU A 183 -9.91 0.99 35.41
C LEU A 183 -10.74 1.93 36.26
N HIS A 184 -12.05 1.94 36.02
CA HIS A 184 -13.01 2.65 36.85
C HIS A 184 -14.20 1.76 37.20
N GLN A 185 -14.90 2.08 38.29
CA GLN A 185 -16.14 1.39 38.63
C GLN A 185 -17.05 2.26 39.50
N ALA A 186 -18.31 2.38 39.12
CA ALA A 186 -19.40 2.87 39.96
C ALA A 186 -19.85 1.79 40.94
N ARG A 187 -19.83 2.08 42.24
CA ARG A 187 -20.19 1.15 43.32
C ARG A 187 -21.05 1.84 44.38
N VAL A 188 -21.93 1.07 45.03
CA VAL A 188 -22.64 1.54 46.24
C VAL A 188 -21.65 1.70 47.38
N ASP A 189 -21.63 2.86 48.02
CA ASP A 189 -20.85 3.17 49.23
C ASP A 189 -21.77 3.84 50.25
N GLY A 190 -22.34 3.04 51.18
CA GLY A 190 -23.38 3.52 52.08
C GLY A 190 -24.68 3.81 51.35
N ASP A 191 -25.19 5.04 51.49
CA ASP A 191 -26.39 5.54 50.80
C ASP A 191 -26.07 6.21 49.45
N ASP A 192 -24.78 6.30 49.09
CA ASP A 192 -24.27 6.98 47.90
C ASP A 192 -23.75 6.01 46.82
N VAL A 193 -23.57 6.52 45.62
CA VAL A 193 -22.79 5.86 44.56
C VAL A 193 -21.45 6.57 44.41
N ARG A 194 -20.36 5.81 44.52
CA ARG A 194 -18.99 6.30 44.32
C ARG A 194 -18.41 5.71 43.04
N VAL A 195 -17.78 6.57 42.23
CA VAL A 195 -16.96 6.14 41.11
C VAL A 195 -15.49 6.23 41.51
N GLY A 196 -14.82 5.08 41.59
CA GLY A 196 -13.39 4.97 41.84
C GLY A 196 -12.61 4.78 40.55
N VAL A 197 -11.39 5.34 40.48
CA VAL A 197 -10.46 5.23 39.35
C VAL A 197 -9.09 4.79 39.85
N TRP A 198 -8.48 3.82 39.17
CA TRP A 198 -7.14 3.33 39.48
C TRP A 198 -6.38 2.87 38.24
N SER A 199 -5.09 2.58 38.40
CA SER A 199 -4.22 2.07 37.35
C SER A 199 -4.58 0.63 36.95
N GLY A 200 -4.39 0.31 35.67
CA GLY A 200 -4.37 -1.08 35.20
C GLY A 200 -3.12 -1.84 35.65
N GLN A 201 -2.96 -3.05 35.09
CA GLN A 201 -1.84 -3.95 35.36
C GLN A 201 -0.48 -3.30 35.06
N TRP A 202 0.44 -3.39 36.01
CA TRP A 202 1.85 -3.14 35.74
C TRP A 202 2.58 -4.44 35.43
N THR A 203 3.29 -4.47 34.30
CA THR A 203 4.27 -5.51 34.00
C THR A 203 5.62 -5.10 34.60
N TYR A 204 6.13 -5.88 35.55
CA TYR A 204 7.50 -5.74 36.08
C TYR A 204 8.49 -6.63 35.32
N ARG A 205 8.08 -7.83 34.93
CA ARG A 205 8.84 -8.72 34.03
C ARG A 205 7.86 -9.32 33.02
N GLY A 206 7.95 -8.91 31.76
CA GLY A 206 7.10 -9.49 30.71
C GLY A 206 7.37 -10.98 30.54
N ASP A 207 6.36 -11.75 30.09
CA ASP A 207 6.56 -13.18 29.85
C ASP A 207 7.74 -13.39 28.89
N THR A 208 8.62 -14.33 29.25
CA THR A 208 9.91 -14.65 28.60
C THR A 208 10.98 -13.55 28.65
N SER A 209 10.72 -12.38 29.25
CA SER A 209 11.70 -11.29 29.33
C SER A 209 12.84 -11.62 30.32
N PRO A 210 14.11 -11.46 29.92
CA PRO A 210 15.24 -11.61 30.83
C PRO A 210 15.51 -10.35 31.68
N TYR A 211 14.83 -9.24 31.39
CA TYR A 211 14.96 -7.97 32.09
C TYR A 211 13.65 -7.50 32.70
N THR A 212 13.75 -6.56 33.63
CA THR A 212 12.62 -5.93 34.30
C THR A 212 12.30 -4.58 33.67
N GLU A 213 11.03 -4.21 33.68
CA GLU A 213 10.53 -2.89 33.26
C GLU A 213 10.73 -1.82 34.36
N PRO A 214 10.61 -0.52 34.03
CA PRO A 214 10.60 0.55 35.03
C PRO A 214 9.56 0.28 36.12
N LEU A 215 9.95 0.54 37.37
CA LEU A 215 9.09 0.27 38.52
C LEU A 215 7.71 0.95 38.41
N PRO A 216 6.64 0.29 38.87
CA PRO A 216 5.27 0.81 38.83
C PRO A 216 5.11 2.19 39.48
N TRP A 217 4.38 3.08 38.81
CA TRP A 217 3.91 4.34 39.38
C TRP A 217 2.55 4.74 38.82
N ALA A 218 1.79 5.49 39.62
CA ALA A 218 0.62 6.25 39.18
C ALA A 218 0.66 7.65 39.80
N LYS A 219 0.23 8.66 39.05
CA LYS A 219 0.22 10.07 39.48
C LYS A 219 -1.19 10.61 39.41
N VAL A 220 -1.60 11.37 40.42
CA VAL A 220 -2.86 12.12 40.43
C VAL A 220 -2.52 13.59 40.58
N VAL A 221 -3.09 14.43 39.73
CA VAL A 221 -3.00 15.89 39.86
C VAL A 221 -4.37 16.46 40.18
N VAL A 222 -4.46 17.36 41.15
CA VAL A 222 -5.72 17.98 41.60
C VAL A 222 -5.64 19.50 41.46
N THR A 223 -6.60 20.08 40.76
CA THR A 223 -6.65 21.50 40.45
C THR A 223 -8.03 22.11 40.70
N PRO A 224 -8.15 23.39 41.11
CA PRO A 224 -9.36 24.17 40.90
C PRO A 224 -9.47 24.56 39.41
N ASP A 225 -10.34 25.52 39.10
CA ASP A 225 -10.42 26.22 37.81
C ASP A 225 -9.01 26.61 37.30
N ALA A 226 -8.64 26.05 36.14
CA ALA A 226 -7.34 26.16 35.50
C ALA A 226 -7.38 26.95 34.19
N ASN A 227 -8.55 27.11 33.57
CA ASN A 227 -8.72 27.89 32.32
C ASN A 227 -9.32 29.29 32.57
N GLY A 228 -9.83 29.56 33.77
CA GLY A 228 -10.40 30.84 34.18
C GLY A 228 -11.81 31.09 33.65
N ASP A 229 -12.55 30.05 33.26
CA ASP A 229 -13.93 30.17 32.74
C ASP A 229 -15.00 30.23 33.86
N GLY A 230 -14.61 30.02 35.11
CA GLY A 230 -15.49 30.05 36.28
C GLY A 230 -16.28 28.76 36.53
N THR A 231 -16.02 27.71 35.75
CA THR A 231 -16.49 26.35 35.95
C THR A 231 -15.32 25.43 36.29
N VAL A 232 -15.61 24.28 36.92
CA VAL A 232 -14.57 23.28 37.20
C VAL A 232 -15.04 21.95 36.67
N ASP A 233 -14.38 21.46 35.61
CA ASP A 233 -14.76 20.24 34.90
C ASP A 233 -13.55 19.41 34.46
N TRP A 234 -13.74 18.51 33.50
CA TRP A 234 -12.67 17.65 33.01
C TRP A 234 -11.57 18.42 32.26
N GLN A 235 -11.86 19.58 31.67
CA GLN A 235 -10.89 20.39 30.94
C GLN A 235 -9.84 20.95 31.89
N ASP A 236 -10.22 21.37 33.11
CA ASP A 236 -9.27 21.80 34.14
C ASP A 236 -8.35 20.64 34.56
N GLY A 237 -8.97 19.47 34.79
CA GLY A 237 -8.24 18.23 35.05
C GLY A 237 -7.27 17.90 33.91
N ALA A 238 -7.67 18.08 32.65
CA ALA A 238 -6.86 17.84 31.47
C ALA A 238 -5.71 18.86 31.33
N LEU A 239 -5.94 20.13 31.64
CA LEU A 239 -4.90 21.15 31.69
C LEU A 239 -3.82 20.80 32.72
N ALA A 240 -4.23 20.49 33.95
CA ALA A 240 -3.30 20.09 34.99
C ALA A 240 -2.62 18.74 34.69
N PHE A 241 -3.31 17.83 33.98
CA PHE A 241 -2.77 16.53 33.58
C PHE A 241 -1.56 16.64 32.65
N ARG A 242 -1.44 17.72 31.86
CA ARG A 242 -0.24 17.95 31.04
C ARG A 242 1.06 17.98 31.85
N ASP A 243 1.02 18.34 33.14
CA ASP A 243 2.19 18.34 34.03
C ASP A 243 2.66 16.92 34.41
N ILE A 244 1.79 15.91 34.30
CA ILE A 244 2.08 14.53 34.73
C ILE A 244 2.08 13.53 33.58
N MET A 245 1.48 13.88 32.44
CA MET A 245 1.33 12.98 31.29
C MET A 245 2.67 12.60 30.67
N VAL A 246 2.72 11.44 30.03
CA VAL A 246 3.87 11.13 29.15
C VAL A 246 3.76 11.92 27.85
N THR A 247 4.83 12.62 27.53
CA THR A 247 4.99 13.40 26.30
C THR A 247 5.73 12.57 25.26
N PRO A 248 5.18 12.42 24.03
CA PRO A 248 5.86 11.70 22.97
C PRO A 248 7.12 12.46 22.54
N LYS A 249 8.20 11.72 22.28
CA LYS A 249 9.46 12.31 21.80
C LYS A 249 9.25 12.94 20.43
N GLY A 250 9.65 14.20 20.25
CA GLY A 250 9.47 14.95 19.00
C GLY A 250 8.11 15.63 18.85
N GLY A 251 7.22 15.51 19.83
CA GLY A 251 5.88 16.13 19.77
C GLY A 251 5.93 17.65 19.60
N GLU A 252 6.96 18.31 20.13
CA GLU A 252 7.20 19.74 19.96
C GLU A 252 7.49 20.17 18.51
N LYS A 253 7.90 19.23 17.64
CA LYS A 253 8.19 19.51 16.22
C LYS A 253 6.96 19.33 15.32
N THR A 254 5.91 18.67 15.81
CA THR A 254 4.75 18.29 14.97
C THR A 254 4.09 19.50 14.31
N ALA A 255 3.95 20.62 15.05
CA ALA A 255 3.37 21.85 14.51
C ALA A 255 4.19 22.48 13.37
N ASP A 256 5.50 22.19 13.30
CA ASP A 256 6.41 22.71 12.27
C ASP A 256 6.51 21.78 11.05
N ARG A 257 6.16 20.49 11.18
CA ARG A 257 6.08 19.50 10.09
C ARG A 257 4.85 19.72 9.23
N VAL A 258 4.83 20.80 8.46
CA VAL A 258 3.68 21.21 7.63
C VAL A 258 3.51 20.33 6.39
N VAL A 259 4.61 19.79 5.85
CA VAL A 259 4.60 19.08 4.57
C VAL A 259 4.99 17.61 4.76
N PRO A 260 4.04 16.73 5.14
CA PRO A 260 4.25 15.28 5.11
C PRO A 260 4.24 14.77 3.66
N ARG A 261 5.13 13.82 3.34
CA ARG A 261 5.18 13.13 2.03
C ARG A 261 5.96 11.81 2.08
N ILE A 262 5.84 10.99 1.05
CA ILE A 262 6.40 9.64 0.96
C ILE A 262 7.18 9.45 -0.35
N PRO A 263 8.49 9.77 -0.36
CA PRO A 263 9.37 9.37 -1.45
C PRO A 263 9.41 7.84 -1.58
N PHE A 264 8.91 7.32 -2.71
CA PHE A 264 8.62 5.89 -2.85
C PHE A 264 9.57 5.18 -3.83
N ASN A 265 10.17 4.08 -3.38
CA ASN A 265 10.97 3.16 -4.19
C ASN A 265 10.44 1.73 -4.07
N PHE A 266 10.38 1.02 -5.18
CA PHE A 266 9.84 -0.34 -5.21
C PHE A 266 10.48 -1.22 -6.30
N ALA A 267 10.54 -2.54 -6.07
CA ALA A 267 10.87 -3.58 -7.06
C ALA A 267 12.13 -3.33 -7.92
N SER A 268 13.23 -2.90 -7.28
CA SER A 268 14.52 -2.60 -7.91
C SER A 268 14.51 -1.39 -8.85
N GLN A 269 13.39 -0.67 -8.99
CA GLN A 269 13.23 0.38 -10.00
C GLN A 269 14.03 1.65 -9.72
N ALA A 270 14.29 1.93 -8.44
CA ALA A 270 14.91 3.18 -7.98
C ALA A 270 14.21 4.42 -8.57
N THR A 271 12.88 4.48 -8.41
CA THR A 271 11.99 5.53 -8.92
C THR A 271 12.31 6.90 -8.31
N HIS A 272 12.66 6.93 -7.02
CA HIS A 272 13.07 8.14 -6.29
C HIS A 272 14.42 7.93 -5.57
N PRO A 273 15.56 7.94 -6.30
CA PRO A 273 16.88 7.83 -5.68
C PRO A 273 17.12 8.95 -4.66
N PHE A 274 17.94 8.69 -3.63
CA PHE A 274 18.07 9.63 -2.49
C PHE A 274 18.51 11.05 -2.89
N LEU A 275 19.41 11.18 -3.88
CA LEU A 275 19.85 12.49 -4.36
C LEU A 275 18.80 13.22 -5.22
N ARG A 276 17.86 12.50 -5.83
CA ARG A 276 16.69 13.09 -6.49
C ARG A 276 15.73 13.64 -5.44
N THR A 277 15.44 12.87 -4.39
CA THR A 277 14.64 13.31 -3.25
C THR A 277 15.22 14.55 -2.55
N LEU A 278 16.54 14.74 -2.58
CA LEU A 278 17.17 15.96 -2.07
C LEU A 278 16.80 17.18 -2.91
N ASP A 279 16.72 17.05 -4.23
CA ASP A 279 16.23 18.12 -5.09
C ASP A 279 14.73 18.36 -4.84
N ASP A 280 13.92 17.32 -4.75
CA ASP A 280 12.49 17.45 -4.42
C ASP A 280 12.28 18.21 -3.08
N THR A 281 13.12 17.93 -2.08
CA THR A 281 13.15 18.65 -0.79
C THR A 281 13.43 20.15 -0.95
N LYS A 282 14.38 20.51 -1.81
CA LYS A 282 14.71 21.92 -2.10
C LYS A 282 13.57 22.62 -2.83
N ARG A 283 12.94 21.93 -3.77
CA ARG A 283 11.78 22.45 -4.53
C ARG A 283 10.65 22.82 -3.60
N ILE A 284 10.31 21.93 -2.68
CA ILE A 284 9.27 22.16 -1.67
C ILE A 284 9.65 23.31 -0.74
N ALA A 285 10.90 23.36 -0.25
CA ALA A 285 11.35 24.46 0.58
C ALA A 285 11.28 25.81 -0.15
N LEU A 286 11.57 25.86 -1.45
CA LEU A 286 11.43 27.08 -2.25
C LEU A 286 9.95 27.46 -2.45
N ALA A 287 9.10 26.49 -2.79
CA ALA A 287 7.65 26.65 -2.97
C ALA A 287 6.96 27.15 -1.70
N THR A 288 7.45 26.77 -0.52
CA THR A 288 6.80 27.06 0.76
C THR A 288 7.47 28.19 1.54
N ASP A 289 8.55 28.77 1.04
CA ASP A 289 9.42 29.65 1.83
C ASP A 289 9.90 28.97 3.13
N ASN A 290 10.37 27.74 2.98
CA ASN A 290 11.05 26.92 3.98
C ASN A 290 10.14 26.51 5.17
N LEU A 291 8.88 26.14 4.90
CA LEU A 291 8.06 25.43 5.88
C LEU A 291 8.68 24.06 6.19
N GLY A 292 8.43 23.54 7.40
CA GLY A 292 9.02 22.27 7.81
C GLY A 292 8.37 21.09 7.09
N GLN A 293 9.20 20.09 6.81
CA GLN A 293 8.84 18.91 6.00
C GLN A 293 9.07 17.64 6.82
N LEU A 294 8.23 16.62 6.59
CA LEU A 294 8.47 15.25 7.06
C LEU A 294 8.46 14.32 5.86
N ALA A 295 9.64 13.90 5.40
CA ALA A 295 9.79 12.98 4.28
C ALA A 295 9.99 11.55 4.79
N LEU A 296 9.01 10.67 4.54
CA LEU A 296 9.01 9.28 4.98
C LEU A 296 9.51 8.38 3.84
N LEU A 297 10.77 7.97 3.94
CA LEU A 297 11.46 7.20 2.90
C LEU A 297 10.95 5.75 2.87
N LYS A 298 9.96 5.50 2.01
CA LYS A 298 9.34 4.18 1.84
C LYS A 298 10.06 3.43 0.73
N GLY A 299 10.77 2.37 1.14
CA GLY A 299 11.67 1.61 0.27
C GLY A 299 13.13 2.07 0.26
N TYR A 300 13.59 2.64 1.38
CA TYR A 300 14.99 3.02 1.57
C TYR A 300 15.96 1.83 1.65
N GLN A 301 15.45 0.62 1.91
CA GLN A 301 16.21 -0.60 2.13
C GLN A 301 16.11 -1.54 0.91
N ALA A 302 17.14 -2.36 0.71
CA ALA A 302 17.23 -3.43 -0.29
C ALA A 302 16.69 -3.02 -1.69
N GLU A 303 15.67 -3.73 -2.20
CA GLU A 303 15.10 -3.49 -3.52
C GLU A 303 13.95 -2.46 -3.53
N GLY A 304 13.65 -1.85 -2.37
CA GLY A 304 12.52 -0.95 -2.21
C GLY A 304 11.57 -1.41 -1.10
N HIS A 305 10.36 -0.86 -1.12
CA HIS A 305 9.32 -1.19 -0.15
C HIS A 305 8.97 -2.67 -0.20
N ASP A 306 8.67 -3.24 0.96
CA ASP A 306 8.37 -4.66 1.16
C ASP A 306 9.43 -5.62 0.61
N SER A 307 10.69 -5.20 0.71
CA SER A 307 11.87 -6.01 0.46
C SER A 307 12.75 -6.05 1.71
N ALA A 308 13.27 -7.23 2.05
CA ALA A 308 14.21 -7.47 3.15
C ALA A 308 13.83 -6.99 4.57
N HIS A 309 12.54 -6.79 4.90
CA HIS A 309 12.12 -6.62 6.31
C HIS A 309 12.61 -7.82 7.16
N PRO A 310 13.13 -7.65 8.39
CA PRO A 310 13.31 -6.42 9.17
C PRO A 310 14.78 -5.94 9.25
N ASP A 311 15.54 -5.97 8.15
CA ASP A 311 16.91 -5.46 8.12
C ASP A 311 16.93 -3.91 8.11
N TYR A 312 16.65 -3.28 9.26
CA TYR A 312 16.54 -1.83 9.36
C TYR A 312 17.86 -1.12 9.01
N GLY A 313 18.98 -1.60 9.55
CA GLY A 313 20.33 -1.17 9.18
C GLY A 313 21.06 -2.23 8.35
N GLY A 314 22.17 -1.86 7.72
CA GLY A 314 23.05 -2.80 7.01
C GLY A 314 22.54 -3.36 5.68
N ASN A 315 21.35 -2.97 5.21
CA ASN A 315 20.77 -3.46 3.95
C ASN A 315 20.08 -2.32 3.17
N TYR A 316 20.81 -1.26 2.86
CA TYR A 316 20.30 -0.07 2.17
C TYR A 316 20.07 -0.30 0.68
N ASN A 317 19.14 0.47 0.09
CA ASN A 317 18.85 0.40 -1.33
C ASN A 317 20.00 0.95 -2.18
N THR A 318 20.86 0.05 -2.65
CA THR A 318 22.06 0.38 -3.43
C THR A 318 21.70 0.97 -4.79
N ARG A 319 20.60 0.54 -5.41
CA ARG A 319 20.09 1.09 -6.67
C ARG A 319 19.59 2.52 -6.52
N ALA A 320 19.13 2.93 -5.33
CA ALA A 320 18.78 4.32 -5.00
C ALA A 320 19.98 5.18 -4.54
N GLY A 321 21.19 4.60 -4.46
CA GLY A 321 22.43 5.29 -4.05
C GLY A 321 23.07 4.76 -2.76
N GLY A 322 22.40 3.83 -2.07
CA GLY A 322 22.88 3.20 -0.85
C GLY A 322 23.06 4.17 0.33
N LEU A 323 23.82 3.73 1.34
CA LEU A 323 24.02 4.49 2.58
C LEU A 323 24.68 5.86 2.36
N ALA A 324 25.58 5.97 1.38
CA ALA A 324 26.31 7.22 1.12
C ALA A 324 25.37 8.33 0.66
N ASP A 325 24.51 8.03 -0.31
CA ASP A 325 23.55 9.01 -0.84
C ASP A 325 22.40 9.25 0.13
N LEU A 326 21.97 8.22 0.89
CA LEU A 326 21.04 8.40 2.00
C LEU A 326 21.59 9.42 3.02
N ASN A 327 22.82 9.24 3.49
CA ASN A 327 23.42 10.18 4.45
C ASN A 327 23.64 11.58 3.86
N THR A 328 23.87 11.68 2.55
CA THR A 328 23.93 12.97 1.85
C THR A 328 22.57 13.66 1.82
N LEU A 329 21.50 12.93 1.48
CA LEU A 329 20.12 13.42 1.56
C LEU A 329 19.80 13.94 2.97
N LEU A 330 20.08 13.14 3.99
CA LEU A 330 19.77 13.48 5.37
C LEU A 330 20.52 14.75 5.83
N ALA A 331 21.82 14.84 5.57
CA ALA A 331 22.66 15.95 6.02
C ALA A 331 22.38 17.26 5.26
N GLU A 332 22.16 17.18 3.94
CA GLU A 332 21.86 18.37 3.13
C GLU A 332 20.40 18.80 3.28
N GLY A 333 19.47 17.85 3.41
CA GLY A 333 18.04 18.10 3.56
C GLY A 333 17.69 18.85 4.86
N GLU A 334 18.44 18.63 5.94
CA GLU A 334 18.29 19.37 7.21
C GLU A 334 18.36 20.89 7.00
N LYS A 335 19.23 21.34 6.08
CA LYS A 335 19.44 22.76 5.74
C LYS A 335 18.23 23.39 5.02
N TRP A 336 17.30 22.55 4.56
CA TRP A 336 16.07 22.91 3.87
C TRP A 336 14.83 22.64 4.73
N ASN A 337 15.03 22.57 6.07
CA ASN A 337 13.98 22.38 7.06
C ASN A 337 13.18 21.09 6.82
N ALA A 338 13.88 20.01 6.49
CA ALA A 338 13.30 18.70 6.29
C ALA A 338 13.81 17.70 7.31
N ASP A 339 12.87 17.13 8.06
CA ASP A 339 13.08 15.96 8.90
C ASP A 339 12.80 14.71 8.05
N PHE A 340 13.56 13.64 8.29
CA PHE A 340 13.37 12.38 7.59
C PHE A 340 12.95 11.28 8.53
N GLY A 341 12.06 10.42 8.03
CA GLY A 341 11.75 9.13 8.62
C GLY A 341 11.95 8.00 7.63
N VAL A 342 11.97 6.77 8.12
CA VAL A 342 11.98 5.57 7.27
C VAL A 342 10.82 4.66 7.60
N HIS A 343 10.28 4.02 6.56
CA HIS A 343 9.32 2.94 6.71
C HIS A 343 10.03 1.65 7.12
N VAL A 344 9.56 1.03 8.20
CA VAL A 344 10.06 -0.24 8.73
C VAL A 344 8.90 -1.17 9.06
N ASN A 345 9.17 -2.48 9.07
CA ASN A 345 8.17 -3.48 9.47
C ASN A 345 8.74 -4.37 10.59
N ALA A 346 7.96 -4.51 11.67
CA ALA A 346 8.31 -5.33 12.83
C ALA A 346 7.33 -6.51 13.03
N THR A 347 6.56 -6.83 12.00
CA THR A 347 5.48 -7.82 12.04
C THR A 347 5.75 -8.98 11.09
N GLU A 348 6.40 -8.75 9.96
CA GLU A 348 6.70 -9.77 8.96
C GLU A 348 8.12 -9.66 8.38
N SER A 349 8.62 -10.77 7.84
CA SER A 349 9.95 -10.86 7.25
C SER A 349 9.96 -11.73 5.99
N TYR A 350 10.86 -11.41 5.07
CA TYR A 350 11.04 -12.11 3.79
C TYR A 350 12.32 -12.94 3.79
N GLY A 351 12.31 -14.06 3.06
CA GLY A 351 13.45 -14.99 3.00
C GLY A 351 14.77 -14.36 2.56
N GLU A 352 14.72 -13.26 1.79
CA GLU A 352 15.88 -12.51 1.31
C GLU A 352 16.55 -11.61 2.37
N ALA A 353 15.90 -11.35 3.51
CA ALA A 353 16.47 -10.53 4.59
C ALA A 353 17.63 -11.27 5.27
N ASN A 354 18.71 -10.57 5.58
CA ASN A 354 19.86 -11.09 6.32
C ASN A 354 19.43 -11.63 7.71
N SER A 355 18.46 -10.98 8.35
CA SER A 355 17.92 -11.38 9.66
C SER A 355 16.96 -12.57 9.60
N PHE A 356 16.54 -13.00 8.40
CA PHE A 356 15.54 -14.06 8.26
C PHE A 356 16.06 -15.39 8.80
N SER A 357 15.29 -16.00 9.70
CA SER A 357 15.66 -17.26 10.34
C SER A 357 14.42 -17.98 10.89
N LYS A 358 14.54 -19.28 11.19
CA LYS A 358 13.43 -20.04 11.81
C LYS A 358 13.19 -19.61 13.26
N GLU A 359 14.17 -18.98 13.86
CA GLU A 359 14.15 -18.39 15.19
C GLU A 359 13.32 -17.11 15.16
N LEU A 360 13.52 -16.25 14.15
CA LEU A 360 12.79 -14.99 13.99
C LEU A 360 11.33 -15.19 13.58
N VAL A 361 11.05 -16.07 12.60
CA VAL A 361 9.70 -16.22 12.01
C VAL A 361 9.02 -17.53 12.40
N ASP A 362 7.69 -17.60 12.25
CA ASP A 362 6.98 -18.89 12.12
C ASP A 362 6.77 -19.24 10.64
N PRO A 363 7.49 -20.24 10.08
CA PRO A 363 7.35 -20.63 8.67
C PRO A 363 5.95 -21.13 8.28
N LYS A 364 5.07 -21.42 9.25
CA LYS A 364 3.68 -21.82 9.01
C LYS A 364 2.72 -20.64 8.97
N ALA A 365 3.13 -19.49 9.49
CA ALA A 365 2.33 -18.27 9.55
C ALA A 365 2.72 -17.34 8.39
N ARG A 366 2.13 -17.59 7.22
CA ARG A 366 2.30 -16.74 6.03
C ARG A 366 1.74 -15.34 6.30
N GLY A 367 2.51 -14.31 5.98
CA GLY A 367 2.07 -12.91 5.97
C GLY A 367 1.71 -12.46 4.54
N TRP A 368 2.02 -11.21 4.23
CA TRP A 368 1.82 -10.63 2.91
C TRP A 368 2.58 -11.37 1.79
N ASN A 369 1.99 -11.36 0.59
CA ASN A 369 2.53 -12.06 -0.58
C ASN A 369 2.51 -11.11 -1.79
N TRP A 370 3.68 -10.54 -2.13
CA TRP A 370 3.79 -9.60 -3.26
C TRP A 370 5.01 -9.81 -4.16
N LEU A 371 6.19 -9.30 -3.80
CA LEU A 371 7.47 -9.62 -4.46
C LEU A 371 7.99 -10.99 -4.02
N ASN A 372 7.70 -11.32 -2.76
CA ASN A 372 7.97 -12.61 -2.13
C ASN A 372 6.85 -12.92 -1.13
N GLN A 373 6.76 -14.19 -0.72
CA GLN A 373 5.96 -14.58 0.43
C GLN A 373 6.69 -14.20 1.73
N SER A 374 6.06 -13.36 2.56
CA SER A 374 6.53 -13.04 3.90
C SER A 374 6.04 -14.06 4.94
N TYR A 375 6.64 -14.03 6.14
CA TYR A 375 6.21 -14.80 7.30
C TYR A 375 6.18 -13.93 8.55
N TYR A 376 5.20 -14.17 9.42
CA TYR A 376 5.06 -13.39 10.66
C TYR A 376 6.25 -13.59 11.59
N ILE A 377 6.78 -12.47 12.09
CA ILE A 377 7.83 -12.39 13.10
C ILE A 377 7.25 -12.80 14.46
N LYS A 378 8.02 -13.59 15.21
CA LYS A 378 7.75 -13.89 16.61
C LYS A 378 8.15 -12.70 17.48
N GLN A 379 7.30 -11.67 17.51
CA GLN A 379 7.62 -10.36 18.12
C GLN A 379 8.09 -10.46 19.57
N ARG A 380 7.43 -11.30 20.40
CA ARG A 380 7.81 -11.46 21.81
C ARG A 380 9.23 -12.02 21.99
N PRO A 381 9.60 -13.18 21.40
CA PRO A 381 10.99 -13.64 21.39
C PRO A 381 11.99 -12.62 20.83
N ASP A 382 11.64 -11.90 19.77
CA ASP A 382 12.53 -10.92 19.12
C ASP A 382 12.79 -9.70 20.03
N LEU A 383 11.78 -9.24 20.77
CA LEU A 383 11.92 -8.18 21.78
C LEU A 383 12.62 -8.66 23.06
N ALA A 384 12.27 -9.85 23.57
CA ALA A 384 12.84 -10.40 24.79
C ALA A 384 14.35 -10.70 24.66
N SER A 385 14.80 -11.09 23.46
CA SER A 385 16.22 -11.30 23.16
C SER A 385 17.01 -10.01 22.95
N GLY A 386 16.35 -8.87 22.71
CA GLY A 386 16.98 -7.60 22.37
C GLY A 386 17.31 -7.44 20.88
N ASN A 387 17.10 -8.48 20.06
CA ASN A 387 17.50 -8.48 18.65
C ASN A 387 16.83 -7.36 17.84
N ILE A 388 15.53 -7.12 18.02
CA ILE A 388 14.84 -6.01 17.33
C ILE A 388 15.44 -4.64 17.70
N VAL A 389 15.80 -4.47 18.98
CA VAL A 389 16.37 -3.23 19.52
C VAL A 389 17.77 -3.00 18.95
N ASP A 390 18.56 -4.06 18.81
CA ASP A 390 19.89 -3.99 18.20
C ASP A 390 19.85 -3.70 16.70
N ARG A 391 18.88 -4.25 15.95
CA ARG A 391 18.69 -3.90 14.53
C ARG A 391 18.35 -2.42 14.34
N PHE A 392 17.54 -1.84 15.21
CA PHE A 392 17.25 -0.39 15.19
C PHE A 392 18.44 0.46 15.61
N ARG A 393 19.25 -0.03 16.55
CA ARG A 393 20.50 0.64 16.96
C ARG A 393 21.50 0.67 15.82
N GLN A 394 21.62 -0.42 15.07
CA GLN A 394 22.46 -0.45 13.87
C GLN A 394 22.05 0.64 12.86
N LEU A 395 20.76 0.77 12.56
CA LEU A 395 20.27 1.85 11.69
C LEU A 395 20.65 3.24 12.24
N ARG A 396 20.49 3.46 13.55
CA ARG A 396 20.83 4.73 14.21
C ARG A 396 22.32 5.06 14.08
N ASP A 397 23.17 4.06 14.28
CA ASP A 397 24.62 4.22 14.30
C ASP A 397 25.21 4.45 12.89
N GLU A 398 24.56 3.91 11.86
CA GLU A 398 25.02 3.99 10.46
C GLU A 398 24.53 5.24 9.72
N THR A 399 23.42 5.84 10.16
CA THR A 399 22.76 6.97 9.46
C THR A 399 23.04 8.32 10.10
N HIS A 400 22.90 9.39 9.31
CA HIS A 400 22.99 10.76 9.79
C HIS A 400 21.87 11.04 10.83
N PRO A 401 22.13 11.83 11.89
CA PRO A 401 21.14 12.10 12.95
C PRO A 401 19.80 12.69 12.49
N ASN A 402 19.78 13.37 11.33
CA ASN A 402 18.55 13.91 10.71
C ASN A 402 17.57 12.82 10.21
N LEU A 403 17.94 11.54 10.29
CA LEU A 403 16.95 10.46 10.26
C LEU A 403 16.35 10.33 11.66
N GLU A 404 15.24 11.01 11.91
CA GLU A 404 14.69 11.18 13.26
C GLU A 404 13.56 10.20 13.56
N ALA A 405 12.72 9.90 12.56
CA ALA A 405 11.47 9.18 12.73
C ALA A 405 11.49 7.73 12.21
N LEU A 406 10.79 6.85 12.91
CA LEU A 406 10.45 5.51 12.44
C LEU A 406 8.97 5.44 12.14
N TYR A 407 8.61 5.03 10.92
CA TYR A 407 7.25 4.63 10.58
C TYR A 407 7.12 3.12 10.67
N ILE A 408 6.50 2.65 11.75
CA ILE A 408 6.29 1.22 11.98
C ILE A 408 4.98 0.81 11.32
N ASP A 409 5.11 0.11 10.21
CA ASP A 409 4.01 -0.41 9.40
C ASP A 409 3.44 -1.71 9.98
N VAL A 410 2.13 -1.92 9.82
CA VAL A 410 1.42 -3.17 10.10
C VAL A 410 1.63 -3.70 11.52
N TYR A 411 1.70 -2.81 12.52
CA TYR A 411 1.93 -3.21 13.91
C TYR A 411 0.62 -3.51 14.65
N TYR A 412 0.31 -4.79 14.86
CA TYR A 412 -0.96 -5.22 15.46
C TYR A 412 -0.95 -5.32 16.99
N SER A 413 0.23 -5.48 17.59
CA SER A 413 0.34 -5.75 19.03
C SER A 413 0.11 -4.50 19.87
N SER A 414 -0.32 -4.68 21.13
CA SER A 414 -0.45 -3.64 22.15
C SER A 414 0.18 -4.08 23.48
N GLY A 415 0.05 -3.27 24.54
CA GLY A 415 0.59 -3.58 25.87
C GLY A 415 2.12 -3.69 25.85
N TRP A 416 2.67 -4.64 26.60
CA TRP A 416 4.12 -4.71 26.85
C TRP A 416 4.95 -4.77 25.57
N LEU A 417 4.48 -5.42 24.51
CA LEU A 417 5.19 -5.47 23.23
C LEU A 417 5.33 -4.08 22.60
N ALA A 418 4.25 -3.29 22.58
CA ALA A 418 4.24 -1.96 21.99
C ALA A 418 4.96 -0.94 22.89
N ASP A 419 4.65 -0.96 24.19
CA ASP A 419 5.18 0.02 25.15
C ASP A 419 6.66 -0.19 25.43
N SER A 420 7.11 -1.44 25.60
CA SER A 420 8.53 -1.73 25.83
C SER A 420 9.38 -1.47 24.58
N LEU A 421 8.88 -1.82 23.39
CA LEU A 421 9.54 -1.47 22.13
C LEU A 421 9.63 0.05 21.97
N SER A 422 8.51 0.77 22.11
CA SER A 422 8.50 2.22 21.90
C SER A 422 9.41 2.98 22.87
N ARG A 423 9.43 2.56 24.14
CA ARG A 423 10.36 3.10 25.15
C ARG A 423 11.82 2.87 24.74
N GLN A 424 12.18 1.64 24.39
CA GLN A 424 13.56 1.29 24.01
C GLN A 424 14.01 2.01 22.72
N LEU A 425 13.09 2.28 21.79
CA LEU A 425 13.38 3.10 20.60
C LEU A 425 13.56 4.59 20.95
N ALA A 426 12.71 5.14 21.82
CA ALA A 426 12.86 6.52 22.30
C ALA A 426 14.20 6.75 23.03
N GLU A 427 14.66 5.74 23.80
CA GLU A 427 15.99 5.72 24.45
C GLU A 427 17.14 5.79 23.44
N GLN A 428 16.96 5.28 22.22
CA GLN A 428 17.93 5.39 21.12
C GLN A 428 17.87 6.71 20.34
N GLY A 429 16.89 7.57 20.63
CA GLY A 429 16.71 8.82 19.86
C GLY A 429 15.52 8.84 18.92
N TRP A 430 14.85 7.70 18.69
CA TRP A 430 13.80 7.61 17.68
C TRP A 430 12.51 8.30 18.09
N GLU A 431 11.96 9.05 17.14
CA GLU A 431 10.58 9.51 17.16
C GLU A 431 9.71 8.46 16.45
N LEU A 432 8.49 8.23 16.94
CA LEU A 432 7.64 7.18 16.39
C LEU A 432 6.47 7.76 15.61
N THR A 433 6.21 7.12 14.49
CA THR A 433 5.01 7.28 13.67
C THR A 433 4.54 5.87 13.30
N THR A 434 3.28 5.72 12.94
CA THR A 434 2.74 4.39 12.66
C THR A 434 1.60 4.45 11.67
N GLU A 435 1.12 3.28 11.31
CA GLU A 435 0.10 3.10 10.30
C GLU A 435 -1.29 3.52 10.86
N TRP A 436 -1.76 2.94 11.99
CA TRP A 436 -3.07 3.24 12.61
C TRP A 436 -3.00 4.19 13.81
N SER A 437 -4.04 5.02 13.97
CA SER A 437 -4.09 6.08 14.99
C SER A 437 -4.26 5.56 16.42
N ASP A 438 -4.72 4.32 16.59
CA ASP A 438 -4.89 3.63 17.86
C ASP A 438 -3.62 2.86 18.31
N ARG A 439 -2.57 2.83 17.49
CA ARG A 439 -1.31 2.13 17.81
C ARG A 439 -0.29 3.08 18.40
N PHE A 440 0.47 2.57 19.38
CA PHE A 440 1.49 3.33 20.10
C PHE A 440 0.99 4.69 20.59
N GLU A 441 -0.25 4.79 21.08
CA GLU A 441 -0.90 6.08 21.26
C GLU A 441 -0.05 7.05 22.08
N ARG A 442 0.63 6.62 23.16
CA ARG A 442 1.47 7.50 23.98
C ARG A 442 2.71 8.07 23.29
N SER A 443 3.16 7.42 22.22
CA SER A 443 4.47 7.67 21.60
C SER A 443 4.37 8.11 20.13
N SER A 444 3.32 7.71 19.41
CA SER A 444 3.16 8.02 17.99
C SER A 444 2.81 9.50 17.78
N LEU A 445 3.54 10.14 16.87
CA LEU A 445 3.35 11.53 16.45
C LEU A 445 2.44 11.66 15.23
N TRP A 446 2.39 10.63 14.38
CA TRP A 446 1.69 10.68 13.10
C TRP A 446 1.13 9.31 12.77
N SER A 447 -0.11 9.28 12.27
CA SER A 447 -0.75 8.08 11.75
C SER A 447 -1.04 8.23 10.27
N HIS A 448 -0.63 7.26 9.48
CA HIS A 448 -0.85 7.26 8.04
C HIS A 448 -2.33 7.38 7.69
N TRP A 449 -3.19 6.49 8.20
CA TRP A 449 -4.60 6.50 7.80
C TRP A 449 -5.43 7.64 8.40
N ALA A 450 -4.91 8.35 9.39
CA ALA A 450 -5.52 9.60 9.83
C ALA A 450 -5.27 10.74 8.81
N ASN A 451 -4.09 10.76 8.21
CA ASN A 451 -3.64 11.84 7.32
C ASN A 451 -3.96 11.58 5.86
N ASP A 452 -3.94 10.33 5.42
CA ASP A 452 -4.35 9.94 4.07
C ASP A 452 -5.88 9.70 4.05
N VAL A 453 -6.58 10.52 3.26
CA VAL A 453 -8.04 10.55 3.23
C VAL A 453 -8.65 9.36 2.50
N ASP A 454 -7.89 8.63 1.68
CA ASP A 454 -8.44 7.56 0.84
C ASP A 454 -8.48 6.19 1.54
N TYR A 455 -7.72 6.03 2.63
CA TYR A 455 -7.63 4.75 3.34
C TYR A 455 -8.73 4.48 4.37
N GLY A 456 -9.01 3.21 4.69
CA GLY A 456 -9.74 2.80 5.91
C GLY A 456 -11.23 3.13 6.04
N GLY A 457 -11.81 3.93 5.15
CA GLY A 457 -13.21 4.36 5.24
C GLY A 457 -13.49 5.15 6.53
N ALA A 458 -14.75 5.24 6.95
CA ALA A 458 -15.11 6.06 8.12
C ALA A 458 -14.72 5.43 9.47
N THR A 459 -14.52 4.11 9.52
CA THR A 459 -14.33 3.36 10.77
C THR A 459 -12.86 3.14 11.16
N ASN A 460 -11.90 3.55 10.31
CA ASN A 460 -10.47 3.41 10.60
C ASN A 460 -9.69 4.64 10.10
N LYS A 461 -9.81 5.76 10.84
CA LYS A 461 -9.18 7.05 10.55
C LYS A 461 -8.37 7.55 11.74
N GLY A 462 -8.53 8.82 12.12
CA GLY A 462 -7.94 9.38 13.32
C GLY A 462 -8.77 9.08 14.57
N LEU A 463 -8.19 9.31 15.74
CA LEU A 463 -8.85 9.13 17.02
C LEU A 463 -10.01 10.10 17.18
N ASN A 464 -11.22 9.57 17.44
CA ASN A 464 -12.42 10.37 17.66
C ASN A 464 -12.69 10.60 19.15
N SER A 465 -11.85 11.46 19.75
CA SER A 465 -11.97 11.87 21.15
C SER A 465 -11.60 13.36 21.30
N GLN A 466 -12.53 14.13 21.86
CA GLN A 466 -12.31 15.51 22.29
C GLN A 466 -11.28 15.55 23.42
N ILE A 467 -11.32 14.58 24.35
CA ILE A 467 -10.37 14.51 25.47
C ILE A 467 -8.92 14.35 24.95
N ILE A 468 -8.68 13.37 24.08
CA ILE A 468 -7.33 13.09 23.55
C ILE A 468 -6.83 14.25 22.70
N ARG A 469 -7.70 14.81 21.84
CA ARG A 469 -7.31 15.93 20.97
C ARG A 469 -7.11 17.23 21.75
N PHE A 470 -7.93 17.52 22.77
CA PHE A 470 -7.71 18.65 23.68
C PHE A 470 -6.31 18.60 24.30
N LEU A 471 -5.91 17.42 24.78
CA LEU A 471 -4.61 17.24 25.42
C LEU A 471 -3.43 17.39 24.46
N ARG A 472 -3.57 16.92 23.21
CA ARG A 472 -2.42 16.61 22.35
C ARG A 472 -2.50 17.16 20.91
N ASN A 473 -3.46 18.03 20.58
CA ASN A 473 -3.63 18.55 19.21
C ASN A 473 -2.31 19.09 18.63
N ASP A 474 -1.53 19.81 19.43
CA ASP A 474 -0.23 20.39 19.08
C ASP A 474 0.91 19.36 18.94
N GLN A 475 0.77 18.17 19.52
CA GLN A 475 1.83 17.16 19.59
C GLN A 475 1.76 16.12 18.48
N LYS A 476 0.60 15.97 17.82
CA LYS A 476 0.33 14.83 16.93
C LYS A 476 -0.50 15.18 15.71
N ASP A 477 -0.38 14.36 14.68
CA ASP A 477 -1.27 14.28 13.52
C ASP A 477 -1.91 12.90 13.45
N VAL A 478 -2.91 12.67 14.31
CA VAL A 478 -3.63 11.39 14.41
C VAL A 478 -5.15 11.61 14.41
N TRP A 479 -5.60 12.72 13.81
CA TRP A 479 -6.94 13.26 14.03
C TRP A 479 -7.87 13.07 12.84
N ASN A 480 -9.17 12.97 13.14
CA ASN A 480 -10.21 13.21 12.15
C ASN A 480 -10.30 14.69 11.78
N ASP A 481 -10.88 14.98 10.63
CA ASP A 481 -11.14 16.36 10.24
C ASP A 481 -12.14 17.02 11.21
N HIS A 482 -11.97 18.32 11.46
CA HIS A 482 -12.81 19.06 12.41
C HIS A 482 -13.12 20.46 11.86
N PRO A 483 -14.37 20.95 11.94
CA PRO A 483 -14.75 22.24 11.35
C PRO A 483 -13.88 23.43 11.77
N ILE A 484 -13.40 23.43 13.02
CA ILE A 484 -12.55 24.51 13.57
C ILE A 484 -11.06 24.16 13.49
N LEU A 485 -10.66 22.90 13.71
CA LEU A 485 -9.25 22.53 13.86
C LEU A 485 -8.63 22.12 12.51
N GLY A 486 -9.47 21.74 11.55
CA GLY A 486 -9.06 21.06 10.33
C GLY A 486 -8.34 19.74 10.63
N LYS A 487 -7.51 19.31 9.69
CA LYS A 487 -6.42 18.35 9.90
C LYS A 487 -5.33 18.59 8.87
N ALA A 488 -4.09 18.22 9.20
CA ALA A 488 -3.08 18.01 8.18
C ALA A 488 -3.42 16.73 7.40
N GLN A 489 -3.04 16.70 6.13
CA GLN A 489 -3.34 15.62 5.20
C GLN A 489 -2.09 15.27 4.39
N LEU A 490 -2.00 13.99 4.05
CA LEU A 490 -1.06 13.47 3.06
C LEU A 490 -1.77 13.49 1.70
N VAL A 491 -1.19 14.23 0.77
CA VAL A 491 -1.37 14.09 -0.68
C VAL A 491 0.05 13.95 -1.20
N ASP A 492 0.31 13.03 -2.10
CA ASP A 492 1.67 12.71 -2.54
C ASP A 492 1.89 13.04 -4.03
N TRP A 493 3.14 12.98 -4.48
CA TRP A 493 3.51 13.12 -5.89
C TRP A 493 4.82 12.38 -6.24
N GLU A 494 5.44 11.74 -5.25
CA GLU A 494 6.70 11.00 -5.34
C GLU A 494 6.42 9.48 -5.43
N GLY A 495 5.27 9.11 -5.99
CA GLY A 495 4.93 7.76 -6.46
C GLY A 495 4.15 6.88 -5.49
N TRP A 496 3.98 7.27 -4.22
CA TRP A 496 3.11 6.53 -3.29
C TRP A 496 1.69 6.44 -3.86
N THR A 497 1.04 5.28 -3.75
CA THR A 497 -0.30 5.01 -4.31
C THR A 497 -0.49 5.29 -5.81
N GLY A 498 0.60 5.56 -6.55
CA GLY A 498 0.53 6.05 -7.92
C GLY A 498 0.18 7.54 -8.02
N GLU A 499 0.33 8.32 -6.96
CA GLU A 499 0.15 9.77 -6.97
C GLU A 499 1.40 10.47 -7.51
N THR A 500 1.19 11.43 -8.43
CA THR A 500 2.28 12.06 -9.20
C THR A 500 2.06 13.55 -9.50
N ASP A 501 0.97 14.13 -9.01
CA ASP A 501 0.56 15.49 -9.35
C ASP A 501 1.11 16.51 -8.36
N TRP A 502 2.13 17.25 -8.78
CA TRP A 502 2.73 18.35 -8.00
C TRP A 502 1.69 19.42 -7.64
N ASN A 503 0.73 19.70 -8.53
CA ASN A 503 -0.21 20.79 -8.33
C ASN A 503 -1.22 20.45 -7.23
N GLU A 504 -1.70 19.21 -7.17
CA GLU A 504 -2.58 18.73 -6.10
C GLU A 504 -1.84 18.71 -4.76
N PHE A 505 -0.60 18.21 -4.76
CA PHE A 505 0.30 18.25 -3.61
C PHE A 505 0.51 19.67 -3.07
N GLU A 506 0.86 20.64 -3.93
CA GLU A 506 1.08 22.02 -3.52
C GLU A 506 -0.21 22.68 -3.00
N ALA A 507 -1.35 22.43 -3.67
CA ALA A 507 -2.64 22.95 -3.23
C ALA A 507 -3.03 22.46 -1.82
N ASN A 508 -2.79 21.18 -1.52
CA ASN A 508 -3.07 20.58 -0.21
C ASN A 508 -2.34 21.30 0.94
N ILE A 509 -1.05 21.67 0.72
CA ILE A 509 -0.25 22.38 1.72
C ILE A 509 -0.95 23.67 2.16
N TRP A 510 -1.46 24.45 1.20
CA TRP A 510 -2.05 25.76 1.47
C TRP A 510 -3.51 25.68 1.93
N GLN A 511 -4.27 24.70 1.45
CA GLN A 511 -5.69 24.56 1.76
C GLN A 511 -5.94 23.88 3.11
N HIS A 512 -5.13 22.89 3.47
CA HIS A 512 -5.37 22.05 4.64
C HIS A 512 -4.25 22.12 5.67
N ASN A 513 -3.00 21.91 5.26
CA ASN A 513 -1.92 21.69 6.21
C ASN A 513 -1.53 22.95 6.97
N LEU A 514 -1.20 24.05 6.28
CA LEU A 514 -0.75 25.26 6.94
C LEU A 514 -1.78 25.83 7.94
N PRO A 515 -3.09 25.91 7.62
CA PRO A 515 -4.11 26.32 8.59
C PRO A 515 -4.25 25.40 9.81
N ALA A 516 -4.16 24.08 9.62
CA ALA A 516 -4.21 23.13 10.74
C ALA A 516 -2.97 23.27 11.63
N LYS A 517 -1.79 23.33 11.00
CA LYS A 517 -0.49 23.47 11.66
C LYS A 517 -0.37 24.79 12.42
N PHE A 518 -0.94 25.87 11.88
CA PHE A 518 -1.02 27.15 12.59
C PHE A 518 -1.75 27.06 13.93
N LEU A 519 -2.85 26.29 14.01
CA LEU A 519 -3.54 26.07 15.28
C LEU A 519 -2.75 25.13 16.20
N GLN A 520 -2.01 24.16 15.65
CA GLN A 520 -1.12 23.28 16.42
C GLN A 520 0.06 24.03 17.06
N GLN A 521 0.38 25.25 16.65
CA GLN A 521 1.40 26.10 17.31
C GLN A 521 1.01 26.52 18.73
N GLN A 522 -0.24 26.28 19.17
CA GLN A 522 -0.71 26.58 20.51
C GLN A 522 -1.50 25.41 21.10
N HIS A 523 -1.42 25.22 22.42
CA HIS A 523 -2.24 24.23 23.11
C HIS A 523 -3.68 24.74 23.28
N ILE A 524 -4.65 23.83 23.25
CA ILE A 524 -6.06 24.13 23.56
C ILE A 524 -6.20 24.38 25.07
N VAL A 525 -7.00 25.37 25.45
CA VAL A 525 -7.28 25.72 26.86
C VAL A 525 -8.75 25.70 27.23
N ASP A 526 -9.64 25.85 26.24
CA ASP A 526 -11.08 25.67 26.40
C ASP A 526 -11.69 25.22 25.05
N TRP A 527 -12.67 24.33 25.09
CA TRP A 527 -13.29 23.74 23.91
C TRP A 527 -14.79 23.54 24.11
N ASN A 528 -15.56 24.40 23.44
CA ASN A 528 -17.02 24.36 23.38
C ASN A 528 -17.50 24.00 21.97
N THR A 529 -18.82 23.88 21.76
CA THR A 529 -19.39 23.40 20.48
C THR A 529 -18.99 24.27 19.29
N ASP A 530 -19.03 25.59 19.44
CA ASP A 530 -18.85 26.55 18.33
C ASP A 530 -17.49 27.29 18.39
N GLU A 531 -16.72 27.10 19.45
CA GLU A 531 -15.46 27.80 19.70
C GLU A 531 -14.41 26.89 20.37
N VAL A 532 -13.17 27.00 19.90
CA VAL A 532 -11.97 26.45 20.55
C VAL A 532 -11.02 27.60 20.87
N VAL A 533 -10.68 27.72 22.16
CA VAL A 533 -9.75 28.71 22.67
C VAL A 533 -8.41 28.04 22.92
N PHE A 534 -7.34 28.70 22.48
CA PHE A 534 -5.98 28.24 22.65
C PHE A 534 -5.20 29.21 23.54
N ALA A 535 -4.07 28.73 24.03
CA ALA A 535 -3.03 29.60 24.56
C ALA A 535 -2.62 30.69 23.54
N GLY A 536 -1.94 31.73 24.02
CA GLY A 536 -1.41 32.78 23.14
C GLY A 536 -2.47 33.68 22.49
N GLY A 537 -3.72 33.67 22.98
CA GLY A 537 -4.78 34.55 22.49
C GLY A 537 -5.37 34.13 21.14
N VAL A 538 -5.16 32.88 20.72
CA VAL A 538 -5.73 32.31 19.51
C VAL A 538 -7.12 31.73 19.79
N ARG A 539 -8.08 32.02 18.91
CA ARG A 539 -9.44 31.46 18.98
C ARG A 539 -9.89 31.03 17.60
N GLY A 540 -10.44 29.83 17.50
CA GLY A 540 -11.09 29.33 16.29
C GLY A 540 -12.58 29.15 16.54
N SER A 541 -13.42 29.56 15.60
CA SER A 541 -14.86 29.39 15.66
C SER A 541 -15.45 28.96 14.32
N VAL A 542 -16.65 28.40 14.35
CA VAL A 542 -17.44 28.11 13.16
C VAL A 542 -18.85 28.64 13.34
N GLU A 543 -19.33 29.42 12.37
CA GLU A 543 -20.69 29.96 12.34
C GLU A 543 -21.24 29.78 10.93
N ASP A 544 -22.43 29.19 10.78
CA ASP A 544 -23.06 28.90 9.48
C ASP A 544 -22.12 28.16 8.48
N GLY A 545 -21.27 27.27 8.98
CA GLY A 545 -20.27 26.54 8.20
C GLY A 545 -19.04 27.35 7.79
N ARG A 546 -18.96 28.63 8.18
CA ARG A 546 -17.82 29.51 7.93
C ARG A 546 -16.85 29.48 9.12
N ARG A 547 -15.64 28.95 8.87
CA ARG A 547 -14.53 28.92 9.85
C ARG A 547 -13.88 30.30 9.98
N THR A 548 -13.67 30.75 11.21
CA THR A 548 -12.92 31.98 11.52
C THR A 548 -11.82 31.68 12.52
N VAL A 549 -10.62 32.23 12.33
CA VAL A 549 -9.55 32.20 13.35
C VAL A 549 -9.11 33.61 13.66
N THR A 550 -8.93 33.91 14.95
CA THR A 550 -8.44 35.20 15.44
C THR A 550 -7.19 35.03 16.30
N VAL A 551 -6.33 36.07 16.29
CA VAL A 551 -5.19 36.23 17.20
C VAL A 551 -5.33 37.59 17.88
N ASP A 552 -5.42 37.61 19.22
CA ASP A 552 -5.68 38.82 19.99
C ASP A 552 -6.93 39.59 19.50
N GLY A 553 -7.98 38.85 19.13
CA GLY A 553 -9.24 39.40 18.62
C GLY A 553 -9.18 39.94 17.18
N ARG A 554 -8.08 39.75 16.45
CA ARG A 554 -7.96 40.12 15.03
C ARG A 554 -8.08 38.89 14.15
N THR A 555 -8.96 38.94 13.15
CA THR A 555 -9.13 37.86 12.18
C THR A 555 -7.87 37.63 11.35
N VAL A 556 -7.40 36.38 11.34
CA VAL A 556 -6.27 35.90 10.53
C VAL A 556 -6.69 34.80 9.54
N LEU A 557 -7.86 34.19 9.71
CA LEU A 557 -8.47 33.26 8.77
C LEU A 557 -9.98 33.51 8.73
N ASP A 558 -10.56 33.51 7.53
CA ASP A 558 -11.97 33.82 7.29
C ASP A 558 -12.48 33.00 6.09
N GLY A 559 -13.08 31.83 6.37
CA GLY A 559 -13.40 30.82 5.36
C GLY A 559 -12.16 30.12 4.83
N ASP A 560 -11.91 30.25 3.53
CA ASP A 560 -10.81 29.64 2.76
C ASP A 560 -9.64 30.61 2.48
N ARG A 561 -9.74 31.85 2.97
CA ARG A 561 -8.69 32.87 2.86
C ARG A 561 -8.09 33.19 4.22
N TYR A 562 -6.80 33.49 4.23
CA TYR A 562 -6.09 33.78 5.47
C TYR A 562 -4.88 34.70 5.29
N LEU A 563 -4.45 35.32 6.38
CA LEU A 563 -3.18 36.01 6.57
C LEU A 563 -2.57 35.56 7.91
N LEU A 564 -1.88 34.42 7.89
CA LEU A 564 -1.40 33.74 9.09
C LEU A 564 -0.01 34.25 9.49
N PRO A 565 0.19 34.74 10.73
CA PRO A 565 1.52 35.06 11.24
C PRO A 565 2.32 33.80 11.51
N TRP A 566 3.52 33.71 10.96
CA TRP A 566 4.36 32.51 11.05
C TRP A 566 5.78 32.85 11.50
N ALA A 567 6.36 32.00 12.34
CA ALA A 567 7.74 32.10 12.78
C ALA A 567 8.62 31.25 11.85
N SER A 568 9.63 31.86 11.22
CA SER A 568 10.61 31.11 10.45
C SER A 568 11.41 30.15 11.35
N GLN A 569 11.96 29.08 10.78
CA GLN A 569 12.79 28.10 11.50
C GLN A 569 13.81 28.79 12.44
N GLY A 570 13.82 28.37 13.71
CA GLY A 570 14.68 28.93 14.75
C GLY A 570 14.24 30.29 15.31
N LYS A 571 13.02 30.75 15.03
CA LYS A 571 12.41 31.95 15.64
C LYS A 571 11.30 31.55 16.61
N GLU A 572 11.29 32.18 17.78
CA GLU A 572 10.21 32.01 18.78
C GLU A 572 8.97 32.86 18.47
N ARG A 573 9.09 33.89 17.62
CA ARG A 573 8.02 34.84 17.32
C ARG A 573 7.83 34.99 15.82
N PRO A 574 6.59 35.21 15.35
CA PRO A 574 6.33 35.46 13.95
C PRO A 574 7.16 36.60 13.35
N ASP A 575 7.85 36.32 12.26
CA ASP A 575 8.66 37.28 11.51
C ASP A 575 8.15 37.51 10.07
N LYS A 576 7.19 36.69 9.64
CA LYS A 576 6.53 36.76 8.33
C LYS A 576 5.03 36.48 8.43
N LEU A 577 4.32 36.73 7.34
CA LEU A 577 2.90 36.39 7.18
C LEU A 577 2.73 35.57 5.90
N TYR A 578 1.96 34.48 5.96
CA TYR A 578 1.50 33.76 4.77
C TYR A 578 0.10 34.23 4.39
N HIS A 579 -0.12 34.51 3.12
CA HIS A 579 -1.41 34.84 2.56
C HIS A 579 -1.81 33.83 1.49
N TYR A 580 -3.05 33.35 1.56
CA TYR A 580 -3.67 32.49 0.57
C TYR A 580 -5.15 32.85 0.43
N ASN A 581 -5.68 32.69 -0.78
CA ASN A 581 -7.09 32.89 -1.10
C ASN A 581 -7.46 31.98 -2.27
N ALA A 582 -8.21 30.91 -2.01
CA ALA A 582 -8.58 29.92 -3.03
C ALA A 582 -9.36 30.56 -4.20
N ALA A 583 -10.29 31.47 -3.90
CA ALA A 583 -11.08 32.18 -4.92
C ALA A 583 -10.38 33.39 -5.55
N GLY A 584 -9.28 33.86 -4.96
CA GLY A 584 -8.58 35.09 -5.36
C GLY A 584 -9.36 36.37 -5.05
N GLY A 585 -8.84 37.49 -5.54
CA GLY A 585 -9.39 38.84 -5.38
C GLY A 585 -8.95 39.57 -4.10
N ALA A 586 -9.59 40.71 -3.87
CA ALA A 586 -9.20 41.65 -2.83
C ALA A 586 -9.63 41.23 -1.41
N SER A 587 -8.70 41.35 -0.46
CA SER A 587 -8.95 41.13 0.97
C SER A 587 -8.24 42.19 1.82
N ALA A 588 -8.79 42.48 3.01
CA ALA A 588 -8.24 43.45 3.94
C ALA A 588 -8.08 42.82 5.32
N TRP A 589 -6.92 43.05 5.94
CA TRP A 589 -6.51 42.38 7.18
C TRP A 589 -5.97 43.38 8.19
N THR A 590 -6.25 43.15 9.46
CA THR A 590 -5.57 43.85 10.57
C THR A 590 -4.50 42.92 11.11
N VAL A 591 -3.22 43.27 10.92
CA VAL A 591 -2.10 42.39 11.27
C VAL A 591 -1.93 42.33 12.80
N PRO A 592 -1.89 41.13 13.40
CA PRO A 592 -1.75 40.97 14.85
C PRO A 592 -0.31 41.10 15.36
N GLY A 593 -0.17 41.16 16.68
CA GLY A 593 1.12 41.11 17.39
C GLY A 593 2.12 42.21 17.00
N GLU A 594 3.40 41.88 17.13
CA GLU A 594 4.50 42.81 16.83
C GLU A 594 4.59 43.18 15.35
N LEU A 595 4.20 42.27 14.45
CA LEU A 595 4.16 42.53 13.00
C LEU A 595 3.16 43.64 12.65
N GLY A 596 2.10 43.83 13.44
CA GLY A 596 1.14 44.93 13.28
C GLY A 596 1.74 46.33 13.43
N LYS A 597 2.96 46.46 13.99
CA LYS A 597 3.68 47.75 14.11
C LYS A 597 4.44 48.12 12.84
N ALA A 598 4.58 47.21 11.88
CA ALA A 598 5.25 47.48 10.61
C ALA A 598 4.47 48.53 9.80
N ARG A 599 5.20 49.44 9.12
CA ARG A 599 4.59 50.48 8.27
C ARG A 599 4.32 50.02 6.85
N LYS A 600 4.94 48.93 6.43
CA LYS A 600 4.87 48.35 5.09
C LYS A 600 5.15 46.86 5.17
N PHE A 601 4.79 46.14 4.11
CA PHE A 601 5.23 44.77 3.88
C PHE A 601 5.65 44.62 2.42
N THR A 602 6.78 43.97 2.17
CA THR A 602 7.13 43.49 0.84
C THR A 602 6.44 42.16 0.60
N VAL A 603 5.75 42.05 -0.53
CA VAL A 603 4.94 40.87 -0.91
C VAL A 603 5.70 40.07 -1.96
N TYR A 604 5.79 38.76 -1.72
CA TYR A 604 6.39 37.80 -2.63
C TYR A 604 5.36 36.74 -3.01
N LYS A 605 5.20 36.50 -4.31
CA LYS A 605 4.54 35.31 -4.85
C LYS A 605 5.47 34.12 -4.59
N LEU A 606 4.91 33.02 -4.10
CA LEU A 606 5.65 31.77 -3.91
C LEU A 606 5.52 30.91 -5.17
N THR A 607 6.64 30.36 -5.61
CA THR A 607 6.73 29.45 -6.76
C THR A 607 7.71 28.34 -6.40
N ASP A 608 7.71 27.25 -7.14
CA ASP A 608 8.65 26.14 -6.94
C ASP A 608 10.13 26.49 -7.24
N THR A 609 10.40 27.66 -7.81
CA THR A 609 11.75 28.27 -7.93
C THR A 609 12.04 29.34 -6.87
N GLY A 610 11.09 29.57 -5.95
CA GLY A 610 11.21 30.44 -4.78
C GLY A 610 10.39 31.72 -4.86
N ARG A 611 10.84 32.73 -4.10
CA ARG A 611 10.13 33.99 -3.88
C ARG A 611 10.28 34.94 -5.06
N VAL A 612 9.17 35.31 -5.69
CA VAL A 612 9.11 36.36 -6.72
C VAL A 612 8.51 37.63 -6.11
N LYS A 613 9.31 38.69 -5.98
CA LYS A 613 8.81 39.97 -5.44
C LYS A 613 7.78 40.58 -6.40
N VAL A 614 6.54 40.74 -5.93
CA VAL A 614 5.43 41.30 -6.73
C VAL A 614 5.08 42.73 -6.33
N GLY A 615 5.41 43.16 -5.11
CA GLY A 615 5.09 44.52 -4.68
C GLY A 615 5.44 44.87 -3.25
N VAL A 616 4.97 46.04 -2.83
CA VAL A 616 5.03 46.51 -1.44
C VAL A 616 3.67 47.08 -1.07
N VAL A 617 3.07 46.59 0.01
CA VAL A 617 1.82 47.12 0.57
C VAL A 617 2.11 48.04 1.75
N GLN A 618 1.42 49.16 1.83
CA GLN A 618 1.54 50.10 2.96
C GLN A 618 0.56 49.69 4.06
N ALA A 619 1.04 49.63 5.29
CA ALA A 619 0.20 49.40 6.45
C ALA A 619 -0.27 50.74 7.00
N ARG A 620 -1.60 50.90 7.18
CA ARG A 620 -2.20 52.09 7.80
C ARG A 620 -2.92 51.63 9.05
N ASP A 621 -2.47 52.12 10.21
CA ASP A 621 -3.00 51.72 11.52
C ASP A 621 -3.05 50.19 11.72
N GLY A 622 -1.99 49.50 11.27
CA GLY A 622 -1.86 48.03 11.33
C GLY A 622 -2.71 47.28 10.31
N ARG A 623 -3.40 47.97 9.39
CA ARG A 623 -4.21 47.36 8.33
C ARG A 623 -3.50 47.32 6.99
N ILE A 624 -3.65 46.20 6.28
CA ILE A 624 -3.18 46.02 4.90
C ILE A 624 -4.32 45.53 4.00
N ALA A 625 -4.21 45.84 2.71
CA ALA A 625 -5.07 45.30 1.66
C ALA A 625 -4.21 44.52 0.66
N LEU A 626 -4.69 43.36 0.24
CA LEU A 626 -4.02 42.46 -0.68
C LEU A 626 -4.99 42.10 -1.80
N ASP A 627 -4.47 41.98 -3.02
CA ASP A 627 -5.19 41.45 -4.18
C ASP A 627 -4.43 40.20 -4.62
N ALA A 628 -5.10 39.05 -4.58
CA ALA A 628 -4.48 37.74 -4.76
C ALA A 628 -5.01 37.04 -6.01
N GLU A 629 -4.11 36.41 -6.77
CA GLU A 629 -4.49 35.43 -7.80
C GLU A 629 -5.19 34.22 -7.13
N PRO A 630 -6.23 33.63 -7.76
CA PRO A 630 -6.90 32.43 -7.23
C PRO A 630 -5.90 31.29 -7.00
N GLY A 631 -5.96 30.67 -5.82
CA GLY A 631 -5.14 29.51 -5.47
C GLY A 631 -3.65 29.79 -5.33
N GLN A 632 -3.22 31.06 -5.35
CA GLN A 632 -1.81 31.42 -5.26
C GLN A 632 -1.41 31.77 -3.81
N ALA A 633 -0.33 31.17 -3.33
CA ALA A 633 0.28 31.51 -2.05
C ALA A 633 1.26 32.69 -2.14
N TYR A 634 1.26 33.53 -1.10
CA TYR A 634 2.16 34.67 -0.95
C TYR A 634 2.79 34.67 0.44
N VAL A 635 4.00 35.21 0.52
CA VAL A 635 4.65 35.53 1.80
C VAL A 635 4.97 37.02 1.90
N LEU A 636 4.77 37.58 3.09
CA LEU A 636 4.96 38.99 3.38
C LEU A 636 5.97 39.19 4.49
N TYR A 637 6.88 40.15 4.29
CA TYR A 637 7.89 40.54 5.27
C TYR A 637 7.82 42.05 5.55
N PRO A 638 7.99 42.52 6.80
CA PRO A 638 7.93 43.95 7.17
C PRO A 638 8.87 44.88 6.39
N ASP A 639 9.99 44.36 5.87
CA ASP A 639 10.89 45.14 5.00
C ASP A 639 11.33 44.34 3.79
N ARG A 640 12.12 43.29 3.97
CA ARG A 640 12.55 42.37 2.92
C ARG A 640 12.67 40.96 3.48
N ALA A 641 12.43 39.97 2.62
CA ALA A 641 12.69 38.58 2.97
C ALA A 641 14.20 38.35 3.21
N PRO A 642 14.57 37.32 4.00
CA PRO A 642 15.91 36.76 3.99
C PRO A 642 16.38 36.44 2.57
N ARG A 643 17.69 36.39 2.36
CA ARG A 643 18.25 35.98 1.08
C ARG A 643 17.78 34.57 0.75
N GLN A 644 17.23 34.38 -0.43
CA GLN A 644 16.86 33.04 -0.92
C GLN A 644 18.11 32.17 -1.03
N ALA A 645 18.03 30.96 -0.47
CA ALA A 645 19.09 29.98 -0.57
C ALA A 645 19.30 29.58 -2.04
N ALA A 646 20.55 29.33 -2.43
CA ALA A 646 20.84 28.75 -3.73
C ALA A 646 20.59 27.24 -3.61
N ALA A 647 19.69 26.71 -4.45
CA ALA A 647 19.31 25.29 -4.39
C ALA A 647 20.48 24.34 -4.65
N ASP A 648 21.41 24.74 -5.53
CA ASP A 648 22.50 23.84 -5.97
C ASP A 648 21.91 22.49 -6.44
N TRP A 649 20.98 22.57 -7.40
CA TRP A 649 20.28 21.42 -7.97
C TRP A 649 21.29 20.38 -8.49
N GLY A 650 21.05 19.10 -8.22
CA GLY A 650 21.95 18.01 -8.58
C GLY A 650 23.09 17.78 -7.59
N HIS A 651 22.99 18.32 -6.37
CA HIS A 651 24.01 18.14 -5.33
C HIS A 651 24.35 16.66 -5.13
N GLY A 652 25.65 16.32 -5.19
CA GLY A 652 26.15 14.95 -5.06
C GLY A 652 26.09 14.10 -6.34
N THR A 653 25.28 14.47 -7.34
CA THR A 653 25.06 13.65 -8.55
C THR A 653 26.19 13.76 -9.58
N GLY A 654 27.06 14.76 -9.45
CA GLY A 654 28.06 15.12 -10.46
C GLY A 654 27.52 15.88 -11.67
N LEU A 655 26.22 16.18 -11.69
CA LEU A 655 25.51 17.03 -12.66
C LEU A 655 24.90 18.24 -11.94
N ALA A 656 24.72 19.37 -12.65
CA ALA A 656 23.93 20.49 -12.15
C ALA A 656 22.53 20.45 -12.78
N ASP A 657 21.51 20.56 -11.93
CA ASP A 657 20.10 20.59 -12.32
C ASP A 657 19.66 19.40 -13.22
N PRO A 658 19.83 18.15 -12.77
CA PRO A 658 19.52 16.96 -13.55
C PRO A 658 18.04 16.81 -13.94
N GLY A 659 17.13 17.31 -13.10
CA GLY A 659 15.67 17.30 -13.30
C GLY A 659 15.07 18.63 -13.74
N PHE A 660 15.90 19.58 -14.23
CA PHE A 660 15.44 20.87 -14.77
C PHE A 660 14.61 21.76 -13.80
N ASN A 661 14.76 21.56 -12.49
CA ASN A 661 14.06 22.26 -11.41
C ASN A 661 14.45 23.75 -11.30
N ALA A 662 15.53 24.20 -11.94
CA ALA A 662 15.89 25.62 -11.95
C ALA A 662 15.00 26.49 -12.85
N GLY A 663 14.05 25.89 -13.59
CA GLY A 663 13.20 26.60 -14.56
C GLY A 663 13.97 27.17 -15.76
N SER A 664 15.22 26.73 -15.99
CA SER A 664 16.04 27.18 -17.13
C SER A 664 17.09 26.14 -17.54
N LEU A 665 17.46 26.12 -18.83
CA LEU A 665 18.49 25.22 -19.37
C LEU A 665 19.92 25.78 -19.25
N LYS A 666 20.18 26.70 -18.32
CA LYS A 666 21.45 27.42 -18.21
C LYS A 666 22.66 26.47 -18.05
N HIS A 667 22.50 25.38 -17.31
CA HIS A 667 23.55 24.40 -17.03
C HIS A 667 23.77 23.40 -18.18
N TRP A 668 22.83 23.34 -19.12
CA TRP A 668 22.71 22.30 -20.14
C TRP A 668 23.07 22.75 -21.56
N GLY A 669 23.54 23.99 -21.75
CA GLY A 669 24.09 24.48 -23.02
C GLY A 669 23.23 24.16 -24.26
N PRO A 670 21.95 24.58 -24.31
CA PRO A 670 21.03 24.20 -25.37
C PRO A 670 21.45 24.76 -26.74
N THR A 671 21.19 24.00 -27.80
CA THR A 671 21.27 24.44 -29.19
C THR A 671 19.99 24.08 -29.94
N GLY A 672 19.56 24.94 -30.87
CA GLY A 672 18.26 24.79 -31.54
C GLY A 672 17.10 25.30 -30.68
N ALA A 673 15.87 24.92 -31.03
CA ALA A 673 14.67 25.30 -30.31
C ALA A 673 14.46 24.35 -29.11
N VAL A 674 15.09 24.65 -27.96
CA VAL A 674 14.95 23.86 -26.73
C VAL A 674 14.64 24.78 -25.56
N ARG A 675 13.69 24.40 -24.70
CA ARG A 675 13.29 25.16 -23.51
C ARG A 675 12.91 24.21 -22.38
N VAL A 676 12.85 24.73 -21.15
CA VAL A 676 12.11 24.04 -20.08
C VAL A 676 10.62 24.18 -20.38
N ASP A 677 9.88 23.09 -20.24
CA ASP A 677 8.42 23.03 -20.32
C ASP A 677 7.89 22.33 -19.07
N GLU A 678 6.59 22.45 -18.82
CA GLU A 678 5.93 21.88 -17.64
C GLU A 678 4.91 20.84 -18.09
N LEU A 679 4.94 19.65 -17.48
CA LEU A 679 3.93 18.63 -17.69
C LEU A 679 2.62 19.04 -17.01
N ALA A 680 1.50 18.40 -17.39
CA ALA A 680 0.20 18.66 -16.77
C ALA A 680 0.20 18.40 -15.25
N THR A 681 1.08 17.51 -14.78
CA THR A 681 1.31 17.18 -13.37
C THR A 681 2.29 18.13 -12.67
N GLY A 682 2.67 19.25 -13.30
CA GLY A 682 3.55 20.28 -12.71
C GLY A 682 5.05 19.95 -12.73
N GLN A 683 5.49 18.86 -13.36
CA GLN A 683 6.91 18.49 -13.43
C GLN A 683 7.64 19.23 -14.56
N HIS A 684 8.88 19.66 -14.31
CA HIS A 684 9.73 20.31 -15.33
C HIS A 684 10.38 19.28 -16.25
N VAL A 685 10.45 19.58 -17.54
CA VAL A 685 11.17 18.77 -18.53
C VAL A 685 11.91 19.65 -19.54
N ALA A 686 12.99 19.15 -20.13
CA ALA A 686 13.57 19.77 -21.31
C ALA A 686 12.78 19.36 -22.57
N ALA A 687 12.11 20.31 -23.22
CA ALA A 687 11.33 20.07 -24.43
C ALA A 687 12.02 20.62 -25.68
N PHE A 688 12.10 19.79 -26.71
CA PHE A 688 12.65 20.13 -28.02
C PHE A 688 11.51 20.49 -28.99
N GLY A 689 11.57 21.69 -29.55
CA GLY A 689 10.71 22.15 -30.63
C GLY A 689 11.09 21.52 -31.98
N ALA A 690 10.49 22.05 -33.05
CA ALA A 690 10.77 21.59 -34.41
C ALA A 690 12.21 21.92 -34.86
N GLY A 691 12.78 21.06 -35.70
CA GLY A 691 14.15 21.18 -36.21
C GLY A 691 15.21 20.64 -35.26
N PRO A 692 16.45 20.39 -35.71
CA PRO A 692 17.48 19.75 -34.89
C PRO A 692 17.84 20.57 -33.65
N GLY A 693 18.19 19.89 -32.56
CA GLY A 693 18.60 20.53 -31.31
C GLY A 693 19.45 19.63 -30.42
N SER A 694 20.08 20.20 -29.40
CA SER A 694 20.80 19.41 -28.39
C SER A 694 20.86 20.09 -27.03
N ILE A 695 21.04 19.29 -25.99
CA ILE A 695 21.49 19.73 -24.67
C ILE A 695 22.73 18.93 -24.29
N ALA A 696 23.65 19.56 -23.56
CA ALA A 696 24.87 18.93 -23.10
C ALA A 696 25.36 19.52 -21.79
N GLN A 697 25.80 18.64 -20.90
CA GLN A 697 26.37 19.02 -19.61
C GLN A 697 27.66 18.24 -19.32
N ARG A 698 28.57 18.87 -18.58
CA ARG A 698 29.77 18.22 -18.06
C ARG A 698 29.39 17.38 -16.85
N ILE A 699 29.74 16.10 -16.88
CA ILE A 699 29.70 15.20 -15.71
C ILE A 699 30.99 15.43 -14.92
N THR A 700 30.90 15.55 -13.60
CA THR A 700 32.02 15.76 -12.68
C THR A 700 32.07 14.67 -11.61
N GLY A 701 33.18 14.57 -10.87
CA GLY A 701 33.32 13.62 -9.76
C GLY A 701 33.51 12.16 -10.19
N LEU A 702 33.94 11.92 -11.44
CA LEU A 702 34.18 10.57 -11.93
C LEU A 702 35.52 10.02 -11.44
N THR A 703 35.61 8.71 -11.28
CA THR A 703 36.87 8.01 -10.98
C THR A 703 37.44 7.43 -12.28
N PRO A 704 38.64 7.88 -12.73
CA PRO A 704 39.27 7.31 -13.93
C PRO A 704 39.45 5.80 -13.83
N GLY A 705 39.07 5.07 -14.87
CA GLY A 705 39.10 3.60 -14.93
C GLY A 705 37.82 2.92 -14.44
N THR A 706 36.93 3.62 -13.76
CA THR A 706 35.61 3.10 -13.37
C THR A 706 34.62 3.20 -14.52
N THR A 707 33.76 2.20 -14.67
CA THR A 707 32.65 2.19 -15.63
C THR A 707 31.41 2.82 -15.01
N TYR A 708 30.68 3.61 -15.79
CA TYR A 708 29.49 4.32 -15.37
C TYR A 708 28.34 4.11 -16.35
N SER A 709 27.12 4.06 -15.81
CA SER A 709 25.88 4.28 -16.54
C SER A 709 25.54 5.76 -16.50
N ALA A 710 25.25 6.37 -17.64
CA ALA A 710 24.60 7.68 -17.72
C ALA A 710 23.24 7.50 -18.40
N SER A 711 22.18 7.97 -17.76
CA SER A 711 20.80 7.77 -18.23
C SER A 711 19.96 9.03 -18.14
N VAL A 712 18.88 9.07 -18.92
CA VAL A 712 17.83 10.10 -18.88
C VAL A 712 16.46 9.44 -19.07
N TRP A 713 15.42 10.04 -18.52
CA TRP A 713 14.05 9.78 -19.00
C TRP A 713 13.87 10.43 -20.37
N LEU A 714 13.33 9.68 -21.32
CA LEU A 714 13.06 10.16 -22.68
C LEU A 714 11.64 9.79 -23.09
N GLU A 715 10.89 10.76 -23.62
CA GLU A 715 9.68 10.54 -24.39
C GLU A 715 9.84 11.21 -25.76
N ILE A 716 9.56 10.45 -26.81
CA ILE A 716 9.30 10.93 -28.17
C ILE A 716 7.79 10.80 -28.38
N GLU A 717 7.16 11.84 -28.94
CA GLU A 717 5.72 11.93 -29.12
C GLU A 717 5.10 10.57 -29.51
N PRO A 718 4.18 10.02 -28.71
CA PRO A 718 3.70 8.66 -28.90
C PRO A 718 3.20 8.41 -30.32
N GLY A 719 3.78 7.41 -30.98
CA GLY A 719 3.42 7.01 -32.35
C GLY A 719 4.10 7.80 -33.47
N ARG A 720 4.91 8.80 -33.16
CA ARG A 720 5.75 9.55 -34.10
C ARG A 720 7.21 9.10 -33.96
N SER A 721 8.01 9.31 -35.02
CA SER A 721 9.45 9.01 -35.02
C SER A 721 10.28 10.27 -35.10
N ARG A 722 11.37 10.34 -34.32
CA ARG A 722 12.37 11.40 -34.42
C ARG A 722 13.68 10.92 -33.79
N PRO A 723 14.76 10.72 -34.58
CA PRO A 723 16.01 10.20 -34.06
C PRO A 723 16.54 11.04 -32.89
N THR A 724 16.66 10.42 -31.72
CA THR A 724 17.16 11.06 -30.50
C THR A 724 18.31 10.25 -29.93
N THR A 725 19.49 10.84 -29.91
CA THR A 725 20.73 10.17 -29.50
C THR A 725 21.19 10.63 -28.12
N LEU A 726 21.34 9.68 -27.20
CA LEU A 726 22.07 9.85 -25.94
C LEU A 726 23.52 9.38 -26.12
N GLU A 727 24.48 10.22 -25.76
CA GLU A 727 25.89 9.86 -25.88
C GLU A 727 26.79 10.47 -24.80
N VAL A 728 27.92 9.79 -24.60
CA VAL A 728 29.11 10.35 -23.96
C VAL A 728 30.23 10.31 -25.01
N PRO A 729 30.72 11.45 -25.53
CA PRO A 729 31.69 11.46 -26.62
C PRO A 729 32.94 10.62 -26.32
N GLY A 730 33.26 9.69 -27.22
CA GLY A 730 34.36 8.74 -27.05
C GLY A 730 33.97 7.41 -26.39
N ALA A 731 32.67 7.18 -26.18
CA ALA A 731 32.03 5.90 -25.87
C ALA A 731 30.99 5.55 -26.96
N ALA A 732 30.31 4.40 -26.84
CA ALA A 732 29.17 4.06 -27.69
C ALA A 732 28.00 5.04 -27.44
N SER A 733 27.12 5.24 -28.41
CA SER A 733 25.91 6.06 -28.30
C SER A 733 24.66 5.21 -28.47
N VAL A 734 23.54 5.65 -27.89
CA VAL A 734 22.22 5.01 -28.10
C VAL A 734 21.33 5.99 -28.83
N THR A 735 20.78 5.57 -29.98
CA THR A 735 19.80 6.35 -30.74
C THR A 735 18.44 5.69 -30.63
N VAL A 736 17.45 6.48 -30.23
CA VAL A 736 16.05 6.09 -30.08
C VAL A 736 15.25 6.75 -31.18
N GLU A 737 14.62 5.95 -32.02
CA GLU A 737 13.73 6.46 -33.07
C GLU A 737 12.34 6.80 -32.54
N ARG A 738 11.85 5.98 -31.59
CA ARG A 738 10.52 6.03 -30.99
C ARG A 738 10.57 5.50 -29.56
N THR A 739 9.76 6.06 -28.67
CA THR A 739 9.49 5.49 -27.33
C THR A 739 8.14 4.79 -27.37
N SER A 740 8.10 3.55 -27.87
CA SER A 740 6.86 2.81 -28.14
C SER A 740 6.30 2.06 -26.93
N ALA A 741 7.07 1.96 -25.85
CA ALA A 741 6.68 1.26 -24.63
C ALA A 741 6.07 2.24 -23.62
N ARG A 742 4.84 1.95 -23.19
CA ARG A 742 4.20 2.70 -22.11
C ARG A 742 4.87 2.36 -20.77
N ASN A 743 5.04 3.35 -19.90
CA ASN A 743 5.49 3.14 -18.53
C ASN A 743 4.31 2.64 -17.67
N TRP A 744 4.51 1.49 -17.02
CA TRP A 744 3.48 0.79 -16.23
C TRP A 744 3.88 0.61 -14.76
N VAL A 745 4.96 1.24 -14.30
CA VAL A 745 5.46 1.15 -12.92
C VAL A 745 4.71 2.18 -12.10
N ALA A 746 3.75 1.79 -11.24
CA ALA A 746 2.92 2.76 -10.53
C ALA A 746 3.72 3.72 -9.64
N ALA A 747 4.76 3.22 -8.96
CA ALA A 747 5.69 4.01 -8.16
C ALA A 747 6.51 5.07 -8.91
N ASP A 748 6.45 5.09 -10.25
CA ASP A 748 7.21 6.02 -11.08
C ASP A 748 6.39 7.28 -11.38
N ASP A 749 7.01 8.45 -11.27
CA ASP A 749 6.34 9.72 -11.48
C ASP A 749 5.96 10.01 -12.93
N LYS A 750 6.43 9.16 -13.87
CA LYS A 750 6.08 9.19 -15.29
C LYS A 750 5.16 8.03 -15.70
N HIS A 751 4.59 7.27 -14.77
CA HIS A 751 3.72 6.16 -15.13
C HIS A 751 2.52 6.62 -15.98
N GLY A 752 2.02 5.74 -16.84
CA GLY A 752 0.94 6.06 -17.77
C GLY A 752 1.36 6.86 -19.01
N SER A 753 2.57 7.43 -19.04
CA SER A 753 3.22 8.07 -20.20
C SER A 753 4.03 7.07 -21.05
N TYR A 754 4.78 7.56 -22.03
CA TYR A 754 5.76 6.80 -22.81
C TYR A 754 7.21 7.18 -22.46
N PHE A 755 7.43 7.90 -21.37
CA PHE A 755 8.77 8.09 -20.84
C PHE A 755 9.40 6.74 -20.50
N GLN A 756 10.58 6.50 -21.03
CA GLN A 756 11.38 5.32 -20.77
C GLN A 756 12.81 5.75 -20.44
N ARG A 757 13.46 5.05 -19.52
CA ARG A 757 14.84 5.36 -19.17
C ARG A 757 15.77 4.80 -20.23
N VAL A 758 16.52 5.71 -20.84
CA VAL A 758 17.53 5.41 -21.86
C VAL A 758 18.89 5.64 -21.24
N ARG A 759 19.83 4.71 -21.46
CA ARG A 759 21.17 4.79 -20.87
C ARG A 759 22.27 4.55 -21.88
N VAL A 760 23.45 5.09 -21.56
CA VAL A 760 24.72 4.81 -22.23
C VAL A 760 25.75 4.40 -21.17
N VAL A 761 26.54 3.37 -21.48
CA VAL A 761 27.61 2.91 -20.60
C VAL A 761 28.96 3.37 -21.12
N PHE A 762 29.81 3.89 -20.22
CA PHE A 762 31.13 4.39 -20.59
C PHE A 762 32.16 4.16 -19.48
N ALA A 763 33.41 3.93 -19.87
CA ALA A 763 34.54 3.94 -18.95
C ALA A 763 35.07 5.38 -18.81
N ALA A 764 35.15 5.88 -17.58
CA ALA A 764 35.66 7.21 -17.31
C ALA A 764 37.17 7.28 -17.62
N LYS A 765 37.57 8.11 -18.59
CA LYS A 765 38.98 8.32 -18.94
C LYS A 765 39.64 9.41 -18.10
N ARG A 766 38.82 10.26 -17.45
CA ARG A 766 39.19 11.41 -16.63
C ARG A 766 38.20 11.52 -15.49
N ASP A 767 38.44 12.47 -14.60
CA ASP A 767 37.53 12.88 -13.52
C ASP A 767 36.25 13.60 -14.00
N HIS A 768 36.07 13.70 -15.32
CA HIS A 768 34.93 14.32 -15.96
C HIS A 768 34.63 13.66 -17.31
N ALA A 769 33.39 13.79 -17.74
CA ALA A 769 32.90 13.43 -19.07
C ALA A 769 31.89 14.48 -19.55
N ARG A 770 31.31 14.28 -20.73
CA ARG A 770 30.24 15.15 -21.25
C ARG A 770 29.05 14.29 -21.64
N LEU A 771 27.90 14.52 -21.02
CA LEU A 771 26.64 13.93 -21.42
C LEU A 771 26.01 14.80 -22.49
N VAL A 772 25.52 14.20 -23.57
CA VAL A 772 24.84 14.92 -24.65
C VAL A 772 23.57 14.18 -25.04
N VAL A 773 22.48 14.92 -25.16
CA VAL A 773 21.27 14.49 -25.87
C VAL A 773 21.17 15.30 -27.16
N ARG A 774 21.13 14.62 -28.31
CA ARG A 774 20.93 15.24 -29.62
C ARG A 774 19.62 14.77 -30.22
N VAL A 775 18.84 15.71 -30.73
CA VAL A 775 17.58 15.44 -31.43
C VAL A 775 17.77 15.82 -32.89
N GLY A 776 17.42 14.89 -33.79
CA GLY A 776 17.46 15.08 -35.23
C GLY A 776 16.42 16.08 -35.75
N ASP A 777 16.49 16.35 -37.05
CA ASP A 777 15.47 17.16 -37.74
C ASP A 777 14.09 16.47 -37.68
N GLY A 778 13.02 17.26 -37.63
CA GLY A 778 11.65 16.77 -37.44
C GLY A 778 10.78 17.67 -36.56
N ASP A 779 9.50 17.35 -36.46
CA ASP A 779 8.47 18.13 -35.74
C ASP A 779 7.88 17.41 -34.53
N ALA A 780 8.09 16.10 -34.39
CA ALA A 780 7.61 15.32 -33.26
C ALA A 780 8.17 15.86 -31.94
N ARG A 781 7.32 16.03 -30.93
CA ARG A 781 7.74 16.50 -29.61
C ARG A 781 8.73 15.51 -28.99
N VAL A 782 9.84 16.01 -28.44
CA VAL A 782 10.80 15.22 -27.65
C VAL A 782 10.97 15.88 -26.30
N GLN A 783 10.84 15.10 -25.23
CA GLN A 783 10.97 15.56 -23.86
C GLN A 783 11.98 14.69 -23.11
N VAL A 784 12.81 15.33 -22.29
CA VAL A 784 13.89 14.69 -21.52
C VAL A 784 13.82 15.15 -20.07
N ASP A 785 14.07 14.23 -19.13
CA ASP A 785 14.08 14.52 -17.70
C ASP A 785 15.10 13.65 -16.92
N ASP A 786 15.40 14.07 -15.69
CA ASP A 786 16.15 13.36 -14.63
C ASP A 786 17.39 12.60 -15.12
N ALA A 787 18.41 13.35 -15.52
CA ALA A 787 19.68 12.79 -15.89
C ALA A 787 20.41 12.19 -14.69
N ARG A 788 20.83 10.92 -14.79
CA ARG A 788 21.47 10.19 -13.68
C ARG A 788 22.77 9.52 -14.12
N VAL A 789 23.82 9.64 -13.30
CA VAL A 789 25.11 8.98 -13.53
C VAL A 789 25.48 8.14 -12.31
N VAL A 790 25.71 6.84 -12.52
CA VAL A 790 26.05 5.91 -11.44
C VAL A 790 27.17 4.96 -11.84
N PRO A 791 28.08 4.60 -10.91
CA PRO A 791 29.08 3.58 -11.17
C PRO A 791 28.40 2.22 -11.38
N MET A 792 28.92 1.42 -12.32
CA MET A 792 28.44 0.08 -12.59
C MET A 792 29.54 -0.82 -13.14
N SER A 793 29.26 -2.12 -13.20
CA SER A 793 30.09 -3.12 -13.91
C SER A 793 29.31 -3.68 -15.10
N VAL A 794 30.02 -4.08 -16.15
CA VAL A 794 29.43 -4.67 -17.36
C VAL A 794 29.81 -6.14 -17.48
N SER A 795 28.84 -6.95 -17.89
CA SER A 795 29.02 -8.37 -18.22
C SER A 795 28.61 -8.59 -19.68
N SER A 796 29.23 -9.59 -20.34
CA SER A 796 28.84 -9.99 -21.69
C SER A 796 27.49 -10.72 -21.73
N VAL A 797 27.01 -11.15 -20.57
CA VAL A 797 25.68 -11.71 -20.35
C VAL A 797 24.92 -10.79 -19.40
N HIS A 798 23.61 -10.78 -19.46
CA HIS A 798 22.80 -10.13 -18.43
C HIS A 798 22.57 -11.14 -17.30
N ASP A 799 23.50 -11.16 -16.36
CA ASP A 799 23.54 -11.98 -15.13
C ASP A 799 22.88 -11.29 -13.92
N PHE A 800 22.36 -10.07 -14.10
CA PHE A 800 21.65 -9.27 -13.10
C PHE A 800 22.45 -8.85 -11.84
N GLU A 801 23.74 -9.20 -11.75
CA GLU A 801 24.62 -8.89 -10.61
C GLU A 801 24.92 -7.39 -10.46
N HIS A 802 24.80 -6.62 -11.54
CA HIS A 802 25.23 -5.22 -11.62
C HIS A 802 24.20 -4.30 -12.29
N VAL A 803 22.92 -4.55 -12.02
CA VAL A 803 21.82 -3.69 -12.47
C VAL A 803 21.85 -2.36 -11.72
N ASP A 804 21.97 -1.26 -12.46
CA ASP A 804 21.98 0.11 -11.93
C ASP A 804 20.60 0.56 -11.43
N GLN A 805 19.55 0.18 -12.16
CA GLN A 805 18.15 0.34 -11.78
C GLN A 805 17.21 -0.49 -12.67
N GLY A 806 15.99 -0.71 -12.20
CA GLY A 806 14.98 -1.51 -12.90
C GLY A 806 15.45 -2.93 -13.11
N TRP A 807 15.18 -3.48 -14.30
CA TRP A 807 15.49 -4.87 -14.64
C TRP A 807 16.27 -4.98 -15.95
N TRP A 808 17.20 -4.06 -16.19
CA TRP A 808 17.91 -3.95 -17.45
C TRP A 808 18.39 -5.32 -17.97
N PRO A 809 18.12 -5.68 -19.24
CA PRO A 809 17.63 -4.84 -20.35
C PRO A 809 16.10 -4.77 -20.50
N PHE A 810 15.35 -5.27 -19.51
CA PHE A 810 13.90 -5.34 -19.56
C PHE A 810 13.23 -4.12 -18.94
N ILE A 811 12.07 -3.79 -19.48
CA ILE A 811 11.12 -2.80 -18.97
C ILE A 811 9.79 -3.49 -18.67
N LYS A 812 9.05 -2.95 -17.69
CA LYS A 812 7.75 -3.50 -17.29
C LYS A 812 6.75 -3.48 -18.46
N GLY A 813 6.02 -4.58 -18.63
CA GLY A 813 4.92 -4.69 -19.59
C GLY A 813 3.55 -4.40 -18.95
N ASP A 814 2.49 -4.75 -19.67
CA ASP A 814 1.10 -4.47 -19.31
C ASP A 814 0.51 -5.44 -18.28
N ALA A 815 1.29 -6.39 -17.73
CA ALA A 815 0.85 -7.27 -16.66
C ALA A 815 0.31 -6.46 -15.47
N GLY A 816 -0.98 -6.67 -15.17
CA GLY A 816 -1.70 -5.96 -14.12
C GLY A 816 -2.07 -4.50 -14.43
N GLY A 817 -1.62 -3.94 -15.57
CA GLY A 817 -1.75 -2.51 -15.85
C GLY A 817 -0.69 -1.67 -15.14
N SER A 818 -1.06 -0.47 -14.65
CA SER A 818 -0.16 0.35 -13.83
C SER A 818 -0.24 -0.14 -12.40
N THR A 819 0.82 -0.80 -11.93
CA THR A 819 0.86 -1.41 -10.60
C THR A 819 2.28 -1.36 -10.06
N ASP A 820 2.41 -1.56 -8.76
CA ASP A 820 3.64 -2.06 -8.16
C ASP A 820 3.87 -3.50 -8.65
N PRO A 821 4.87 -3.73 -9.53
CA PRO A 821 5.03 -5.03 -10.18
C PRO A 821 5.38 -6.15 -9.19
N ARG A 822 4.99 -7.39 -9.47
CA ARG A 822 5.42 -8.56 -8.66
C ARG A 822 6.71 -9.17 -9.21
N THR A 823 7.55 -8.35 -9.82
CA THR A 823 8.81 -8.73 -10.47
C THR A 823 9.92 -7.86 -9.90
N HIS A 824 11.05 -8.44 -9.52
CA HIS A 824 12.21 -7.70 -9.03
C HIS A 824 13.52 -8.45 -9.25
N ILE A 825 14.65 -7.80 -8.94
CA ILE A 825 15.95 -8.47 -8.86
C ILE A 825 16.06 -9.15 -7.49
N ALA A 826 15.82 -10.45 -7.45
CA ALA A 826 15.80 -11.23 -6.22
C ALA A 826 17.22 -11.50 -5.72
N ARG A 827 17.40 -11.42 -4.39
CA ARG A 827 18.69 -11.68 -3.73
C ARG A 827 18.76 -13.10 -3.18
N LYS A 828 19.93 -13.70 -3.23
CA LYS A 828 20.20 -15.00 -2.62
C LYS A 828 20.35 -14.90 -1.10
N HIS A 829 19.64 -15.76 -0.38
CA HIS A 829 19.87 -16.06 1.02
C HIS A 829 19.52 -17.53 1.28
N ALA A 830 20.48 -18.42 0.98
CA ALA A 830 20.29 -19.85 1.13
C ALA A 830 20.27 -20.28 2.61
N PRO A 831 19.39 -21.21 3.02
CA PRO A 831 18.49 -21.99 2.16
C PRO A 831 17.13 -21.32 1.88
N TYR A 832 16.81 -20.17 2.49
CA TYR A 832 15.47 -19.58 2.56
C TYR A 832 14.90 -19.16 1.21
N THR A 833 15.75 -18.65 0.32
CA THR A 833 15.37 -18.20 -1.05
C THR A 833 15.42 -19.33 -2.07
N GLN A 834 15.89 -20.52 -1.68
CA GLN A 834 16.14 -21.63 -2.61
C GLN A 834 15.06 -22.72 -2.51
N ALA A 835 14.95 -23.52 -3.56
CA ALA A 835 14.01 -24.62 -3.64
C ALA A 835 14.16 -25.59 -2.46
N GLY A 836 13.03 -26.11 -1.97
CA GLY A 836 12.97 -27.05 -0.84
C GLY A 836 12.74 -26.40 0.52
N TRP A 837 13.16 -25.15 0.74
CA TRP A 837 12.82 -24.46 1.99
C TRP A 837 11.32 -24.17 2.05
N ASN A 838 10.68 -24.62 3.14
CA ASN A 838 9.23 -24.49 3.38
C ASN A 838 8.34 -24.94 2.20
N GLY A 839 8.77 -25.96 1.45
CA GLY A 839 8.04 -26.46 0.28
C GLY A 839 8.11 -25.55 -0.94
N LYS A 840 9.04 -24.57 -0.97
CA LYS A 840 9.31 -23.75 -2.15
C LYS A 840 9.75 -24.63 -3.33
N LEU A 841 9.24 -24.29 -4.50
CA LEU A 841 9.25 -25.13 -5.69
C LEU A 841 10.41 -24.86 -6.66
N VAL A 842 10.97 -23.65 -6.61
CA VAL A 842 12.05 -23.18 -7.48
C VAL A 842 12.97 -22.27 -6.68
N ASP A 843 14.19 -22.09 -7.16
CA ASP A 843 15.16 -21.14 -6.61
C ASP A 843 14.78 -19.70 -6.99
N ASP A 844 14.96 -18.74 -6.07
CA ASP A 844 14.85 -17.30 -6.37
C ASP A 844 16.09 -16.77 -7.11
N VAL A 845 17.25 -17.40 -6.92
CA VAL A 845 18.52 -17.05 -7.57
C VAL A 845 19.17 -18.30 -8.17
N LEU A 846 19.55 -18.21 -9.45
CA LEU A 846 20.05 -19.34 -10.25
C LEU A 846 21.57 -19.41 -10.28
N ASP A 847 22.24 -18.28 -10.52
CA ASP A 847 23.68 -18.13 -10.45
C ASP A 847 24.05 -16.87 -9.64
N GLY A 848 25.28 -16.79 -9.15
CA GLY A 848 25.74 -15.63 -8.38
C GLY A 848 24.90 -15.32 -7.13
N GLU A 849 24.61 -14.03 -6.94
CA GLU A 849 23.86 -13.45 -5.82
C GLU A 849 22.48 -12.90 -6.23
N TRP A 850 22.24 -12.67 -7.53
CA TRP A 850 21.04 -12.01 -8.03
C TRP A 850 20.45 -12.68 -9.26
N SER A 851 19.12 -12.74 -9.36
CA SER A 851 18.42 -13.14 -10.60
C SER A 851 17.14 -12.32 -10.79
N LEU A 852 16.61 -12.27 -12.00
CA LEU A 852 15.32 -11.61 -12.27
C LEU A 852 14.17 -12.57 -11.96
N LYS A 853 13.35 -12.23 -10.97
CA LYS A 853 12.21 -13.06 -10.53
C LYS A 853 10.89 -12.37 -10.84
N ALA A 854 9.95 -13.12 -11.41
CA ALA A 854 8.53 -12.79 -11.50
C ALA A 854 7.74 -13.71 -10.55
N HIS A 855 7.24 -13.15 -9.45
CA HIS A 855 6.58 -13.87 -8.37
C HIS A 855 5.05 -13.88 -8.54
N GLU A 856 4.48 -15.05 -8.83
CA GLU A 856 3.03 -15.24 -9.01
C GLU A 856 2.37 -14.09 -9.79
N GLU A 857 3.01 -13.67 -10.88
CA GLU A 857 2.74 -12.36 -11.48
C GLU A 857 1.31 -12.20 -12.03
N ASN A 858 0.89 -10.95 -12.19
CA ASN A 858 -0.37 -10.60 -12.84
C ASN A 858 -0.43 -11.06 -14.30
N ARG A 859 -1.64 -11.26 -14.83
CA ARG A 859 -1.86 -11.62 -16.23
C ARG A 859 -1.43 -10.49 -17.16
N GLY A 860 -0.72 -10.82 -18.23
CA GLY A 860 -0.26 -9.87 -19.26
C GLY A 860 1.21 -10.07 -19.62
N LEU A 861 1.76 -9.17 -20.43
CA LEU A 861 3.20 -9.10 -20.69
C LEU A 861 3.88 -8.59 -19.41
N VAL A 862 4.69 -9.43 -18.78
CA VAL A 862 5.35 -9.13 -17.51
C VAL A 862 6.44 -8.07 -17.74
N TYR A 863 7.34 -8.36 -18.66
CA TYR A 863 8.39 -7.45 -19.09
C TYR A 863 8.84 -7.76 -20.51
N ARG A 864 9.51 -6.81 -21.14
CA ARG A 864 10.06 -6.93 -22.50
C ARG A 864 11.28 -6.05 -22.71
N THR A 865 12.05 -6.33 -23.76
CA THR A 865 13.08 -5.40 -24.27
C THR A 865 12.45 -4.29 -25.10
N ALA A 866 13.26 -3.32 -25.53
CA ALA A 866 12.89 -2.31 -26.52
C ALA A 866 14.10 -2.04 -27.44
N PRO A 867 13.93 -1.39 -28.61
CA PRO A 867 15.03 -1.18 -29.56
C PRO A 867 16.27 -0.49 -28.97
N TRP A 868 16.08 0.36 -27.96
CA TRP A 868 17.17 1.07 -27.28
C TRP A 868 17.80 0.28 -26.11
N THR A 869 17.19 -0.83 -25.69
CA THR A 869 17.78 -1.75 -24.69
C THR A 869 18.44 -2.94 -25.35
N VAL A 870 17.81 -3.49 -26.40
CA VAL A 870 18.33 -4.55 -27.27
C VAL A 870 17.95 -4.23 -28.72
N GLU A 871 18.95 -3.94 -29.56
CA GLU A 871 18.73 -3.62 -30.96
C GLU A 871 18.41 -4.89 -31.78
N LEU A 872 17.17 -5.01 -32.26
CA LEU A 872 16.71 -6.08 -33.14
C LEU A 872 16.39 -5.51 -34.53
N ARG A 873 17.36 -5.59 -35.45
CA ARG A 873 17.29 -5.00 -36.79
C ARG A 873 16.37 -5.78 -37.71
N ASP A 874 15.54 -5.05 -38.45
CA ASP A 874 14.68 -5.64 -39.47
C ASP A 874 15.46 -6.48 -40.48
N GLY A 875 15.01 -7.72 -40.70
CA GLY A 875 15.62 -8.67 -41.62
C GLY A 875 16.83 -9.42 -41.07
N HIS A 876 17.21 -9.23 -39.81
CA HIS A 876 18.26 -9.99 -39.15
C HIS A 876 17.70 -11.17 -38.34
N ARG A 877 18.53 -12.22 -38.17
CA ARG A 877 18.25 -13.37 -37.31
C ARG A 877 19.01 -13.21 -35.99
N TYR A 878 18.35 -13.52 -34.87
CA TYR A 878 18.94 -13.41 -33.53
C TYR A 878 18.76 -14.70 -32.75
N LYS A 879 19.79 -15.12 -32.00
CA LYS A 879 19.67 -16.16 -30.97
C LYS A 879 19.39 -15.51 -29.63
N VAL A 880 18.24 -15.84 -29.03
CA VAL A 880 17.87 -15.46 -27.66
C VAL A 880 18.13 -16.64 -26.74
N ALA A 881 18.87 -16.42 -25.66
CA ALA A 881 19.17 -17.46 -24.69
C ALA A 881 19.21 -16.95 -23.25
N PHE A 882 18.78 -17.78 -22.29
CA PHE A 882 18.84 -17.50 -20.86
C PHE A 882 18.69 -18.78 -20.04
N ASP A 883 19.12 -18.76 -18.79
CA ASP A 883 18.83 -19.81 -17.81
C ASP A 883 17.52 -19.47 -17.09
N TYR A 884 16.70 -20.48 -16.79
CA TYR A 884 15.46 -20.27 -16.07
C TYR A 884 15.00 -21.46 -15.24
N VAL A 885 14.08 -21.17 -14.32
CA VAL A 885 13.19 -22.12 -13.64
C VAL A 885 11.76 -21.60 -13.71
N SER A 886 10.79 -22.51 -13.62
CA SER A 886 9.36 -22.20 -13.73
C SER A 886 8.55 -23.14 -12.86
N GLY A 887 7.86 -22.60 -11.86
CA GLY A 887 7.24 -23.38 -10.79
C GLY A 887 5.99 -24.17 -11.21
N ARG A 888 5.32 -23.80 -12.30
CA ARG A 888 4.11 -24.48 -12.78
C ARG A 888 4.02 -24.40 -14.30
N ALA A 889 3.63 -25.49 -14.95
CA ALA A 889 3.39 -25.51 -16.39
C ALA A 889 2.16 -24.65 -16.78
N GLY A 890 2.14 -24.14 -18.01
CA GLY A 890 0.99 -23.42 -18.56
C GLY A 890 0.78 -22.02 -18.00
N GLN A 891 1.75 -21.49 -17.24
CA GLN A 891 1.67 -20.16 -16.64
C GLN A 891 2.30 -19.06 -17.50
N TYR A 892 3.42 -19.38 -18.17
CA TYR A 892 4.22 -18.39 -18.87
C TYR A 892 4.49 -18.77 -20.32
N GLN A 893 4.75 -17.75 -21.14
CA GLN A 893 5.25 -17.89 -22.51
C GLN A 893 6.37 -16.87 -22.75
N TRP A 894 7.40 -17.27 -23.49
CA TRP A 894 8.36 -16.34 -24.05
C TRP A 894 7.84 -15.80 -25.38
N VAL A 895 7.84 -14.49 -25.56
CA VAL A 895 7.21 -13.80 -26.69
C VAL A 895 8.26 -13.06 -27.50
N HIS A 896 8.13 -13.12 -28.82
CA HIS A 896 8.75 -12.18 -29.74
C HIS A 896 7.63 -11.35 -30.39
N GLY A 897 7.74 -10.03 -30.28
CA GLY A 897 6.72 -9.11 -30.74
C GLY A 897 7.31 -7.85 -31.37
N THR A 898 6.42 -6.99 -31.85
CA THR A 898 6.75 -5.71 -32.46
C THR A 898 5.69 -4.67 -32.11
N ASP A 899 6.09 -3.42 -31.90
CA ASP A 899 5.13 -2.32 -31.74
C ASP A 899 4.78 -1.69 -33.07
N ARG A 900 3.48 -1.74 -33.38
CA ARG A 900 2.90 -1.15 -34.58
C ARG A 900 2.26 0.18 -34.26
N ILE A 901 2.25 1.08 -35.23
CA ILE A 901 1.49 2.33 -35.11
C ILE A 901 0.09 2.11 -35.69
N VAL A 902 -0.92 2.15 -34.83
CA VAL A 902 -2.33 2.03 -35.19
C VAL A 902 -3.04 3.28 -34.69
N ASP A 903 -3.73 3.99 -35.59
CA ASP A 903 -4.40 5.27 -35.29
C ASP A 903 -3.51 6.27 -34.54
N GLY A 904 -2.23 6.34 -34.95
CA GLY A 904 -1.24 7.24 -34.36
C GLY A 904 -0.72 6.81 -32.98
N LYS A 905 -1.00 5.59 -32.51
CA LYS A 905 -0.53 5.09 -31.21
C LYS A 905 0.29 3.80 -31.34
N PRO A 906 1.33 3.60 -30.51
CA PRO A 906 2.01 2.32 -30.42
C PRO A 906 1.09 1.24 -29.84
N VAL A 907 0.98 0.10 -30.54
CA VAL A 907 0.23 -1.09 -30.13
C VAL A 907 1.17 -2.29 -30.19
N PRO A 908 1.41 -3.00 -29.06
CA PRO A 908 2.23 -4.19 -29.04
C PRO A 908 1.52 -5.35 -29.72
N VAL A 909 2.23 -6.07 -30.59
CA VAL A 909 1.71 -7.23 -31.31
C VAL A 909 2.69 -8.39 -31.21
N ASP A 910 2.21 -9.57 -30.83
CA ASP A 910 3.06 -10.77 -30.84
C ASP A 910 3.19 -11.32 -32.25
N LEU A 911 4.43 -11.58 -32.64
CA LEU A 911 4.78 -12.30 -33.86
C LEU A 911 4.86 -13.80 -33.58
N SER A 912 5.45 -14.21 -32.45
CA SER A 912 5.47 -15.60 -32.00
C SER A 912 5.50 -15.71 -30.47
N ALA A 913 5.08 -16.87 -29.96
CA ALA A 913 5.12 -17.18 -28.54
C ALA A 913 5.52 -18.65 -28.33
N VAL A 914 6.36 -18.91 -27.33
CA VAL A 914 6.85 -20.24 -26.96
C VAL A 914 6.39 -20.54 -25.53
N PRO A 915 5.55 -21.56 -25.31
CA PRO A 915 5.15 -21.98 -23.96
C PRO A 915 6.35 -22.34 -23.09
N ILE A 916 6.34 -21.86 -21.85
CA ILE A 916 7.28 -22.26 -20.81
C ILE A 916 6.65 -23.37 -19.97
N GLY A 917 7.31 -24.53 -19.96
CA GLY A 917 6.91 -25.67 -19.16
C GLY A 917 7.26 -25.48 -17.68
N GLU A 918 6.83 -26.43 -16.85
CA GLU A 918 7.36 -26.55 -15.49
C GLU A 918 8.83 -26.98 -15.54
N GLN A 919 9.71 -26.25 -14.85
CA GLN A 919 11.13 -26.57 -14.69
C GLN A 919 11.55 -26.33 -13.25
N ARG A 920 11.84 -27.43 -12.53
CA ARG A 920 12.21 -27.43 -11.10
C ARG A 920 13.70 -27.20 -10.84
N GLY A 921 14.53 -27.37 -11.86
CA GLY A 921 15.96 -27.10 -11.82
C GLY A 921 16.37 -26.22 -12.99
N THR A 922 17.46 -25.48 -12.81
CA THR A 922 17.98 -24.53 -13.80
C THR A 922 18.11 -25.17 -15.18
N THR A 923 17.42 -24.58 -16.16
CA THR A 923 17.35 -25.07 -17.53
C THR A 923 17.70 -23.94 -18.50
N ARG A 924 18.43 -24.25 -19.58
CA ARG A 924 18.73 -23.27 -20.63
C ARG A 924 17.58 -23.18 -21.64
N PHE A 925 17.06 -21.98 -21.84
CA PHE A 925 16.20 -21.63 -22.99
C PHE A 925 17.06 -21.14 -24.14
N GLU A 926 16.81 -21.62 -25.36
CA GLU A 926 17.43 -21.11 -26.59
C GLU A 926 16.44 -21.13 -27.77
N ARG A 927 16.28 -19.98 -28.43
CA ARG A 927 15.46 -19.83 -29.64
C ARG A 927 16.04 -18.81 -30.61
N ASP A 928 15.99 -19.15 -31.88
CA ASP A 928 16.25 -18.21 -32.96
C ASP A 928 14.96 -17.46 -33.33
N ILE A 929 15.08 -16.16 -33.56
CA ILE A 929 14.01 -15.30 -34.07
C ILE A 929 14.51 -14.52 -35.29
N VAL A 930 13.59 -14.10 -36.14
CA VAL A 930 13.88 -13.17 -37.25
C VAL A 930 13.09 -11.89 -36.99
N ALA A 931 13.79 -10.79 -36.75
CA ALA A 931 13.18 -9.49 -36.47
C ALA A 931 12.70 -8.83 -37.78
N GLY A 932 11.60 -8.10 -37.74
CA GLY A 932 11.07 -7.44 -38.94
C GLY A 932 9.65 -6.87 -38.78
N CYS A 933 8.91 -6.86 -39.88
CA CYS A 933 7.53 -6.38 -39.95
C CYS A 933 7.34 -4.88 -39.73
N GLY A 934 8.42 -4.08 -39.82
CA GLY A 934 8.38 -2.62 -39.91
C GLY A 934 7.94 -1.90 -38.63
N GLY A 935 7.99 -2.58 -37.49
CA GLY A 935 7.71 -2.02 -36.16
C GLY A 935 8.93 -2.05 -35.24
N ASP A 936 8.74 -1.65 -33.97
CA ASP A 936 9.80 -1.74 -32.96
C ASP A 936 9.84 -3.15 -32.36
N ASN A 937 10.79 -3.99 -32.79
CA ASN A 937 10.88 -5.39 -32.37
C ASN A 937 11.36 -5.53 -30.91
N TRP A 938 10.80 -6.51 -30.19
CA TRP A 938 11.12 -6.81 -28.80
C TRP A 938 10.93 -8.29 -28.46
N VAL A 939 11.57 -8.74 -27.38
CA VAL A 939 11.33 -10.05 -26.76
C VAL A 939 10.96 -9.90 -25.30
N GLY A 940 10.21 -10.83 -24.72
CA GLY A 940 9.78 -10.71 -23.32
C GLY A 940 9.03 -11.90 -22.77
N LEU A 941 8.65 -11.81 -21.49
CA LEU A 941 7.90 -12.82 -20.76
C LEU A 941 6.43 -12.42 -20.64
N ARG A 942 5.51 -13.34 -20.94
CA ARG A 942 4.08 -13.17 -20.70
C ARG A 942 3.55 -14.17 -19.69
N LYS A 943 2.70 -13.71 -18.78
CA LYS A 943 1.86 -14.51 -17.90
C LYS A 943 0.47 -14.73 -18.54
N LEU A 944 0.00 -15.98 -18.55
CA LEU A 944 -1.28 -16.38 -19.15
C LEU A 944 -2.47 -16.24 -18.20
N THR A 945 -2.26 -16.56 -16.92
CA THR A 945 -3.26 -16.49 -15.85
C THR A 945 -2.68 -15.69 -14.70
N GLY A 946 -3.38 -14.71 -14.14
CA GLY A 946 -2.83 -13.90 -13.04
C GLY A 946 -2.72 -14.71 -11.74
N GLY A 947 -1.67 -14.45 -10.95
CA GLY A 947 -1.44 -15.15 -9.69
C GLY A 947 -1.01 -16.61 -9.86
N GLY A 948 -1.39 -17.41 -8.87
CA GLY A 948 -1.25 -18.86 -8.86
C GLY A 948 -0.18 -19.35 -7.89
N ASP A 949 -0.54 -20.31 -7.04
CA ASP A 949 0.34 -20.86 -5.99
C ASP A 949 1.65 -21.40 -6.57
N GLN A 950 2.74 -20.78 -6.12
CA GLN A 950 4.12 -21.07 -6.48
C GLN A 950 4.34 -21.05 -8.00
N ALA A 951 3.58 -20.22 -8.71
CA ALA A 951 3.66 -20.00 -10.15
C ALA A 951 4.73 -18.95 -10.50
N ASP A 952 5.94 -19.14 -9.98
CA ASP A 952 7.08 -18.25 -10.16
C ASP A 952 7.84 -18.57 -11.44
N PHE A 953 8.45 -17.53 -12.03
CA PHE A 953 9.44 -17.66 -13.09
C PHE A 953 10.68 -16.85 -12.71
N VAL A 954 11.85 -17.48 -12.78
CA VAL A 954 13.14 -16.83 -12.48
C VAL A 954 14.07 -17.00 -13.67
N MET A 955 14.75 -15.92 -14.06
CA MET A 955 15.65 -15.84 -15.18
C MET A 955 17.04 -15.36 -14.75
N ASP A 956 18.05 -15.93 -15.41
CA ASP A 956 19.45 -15.50 -15.30
C ASP A 956 20.19 -15.65 -16.63
N ASN A 957 21.39 -15.08 -16.75
CA ASN A 957 22.31 -15.25 -17.88
C ASN A 957 21.67 -14.97 -19.26
N PHE A 958 20.90 -13.87 -19.37
CA PHE A 958 20.18 -13.49 -20.59
C PHE A 958 21.11 -12.91 -21.66
N THR A 959 20.98 -13.39 -22.90
CA THR A 959 21.74 -12.92 -24.06
C THR A 959 20.89 -12.85 -25.32
N VAL A 960 21.23 -11.88 -26.18
CA VAL A 960 20.73 -11.78 -27.55
C VAL A 960 21.93 -11.62 -28.47
N THR A 961 22.10 -12.57 -29.38
CA THR A 961 23.23 -12.60 -30.32
C THR A 961 22.73 -12.37 -31.75
N ASP A 962 23.21 -11.33 -32.43
CA ASP A 962 22.96 -11.11 -33.87
C ASP A 962 23.69 -12.18 -34.68
N LEU A 963 22.93 -13.00 -35.42
CA LEU A 963 23.44 -14.05 -36.29
C LEU A 963 23.61 -13.57 -37.75
N GLY A 964 23.37 -12.28 -38.01
CA GLY A 964 23.43 -11.65 -39.32
C GLY A 964 22.10 -11.65 -40.08
N PRO A 965 22.12 -11.21 -41.36
CA PRO A 965 20.94 -11.18 -42.21
C PRO A 965 20.26 -12.55 -42.31
N ALA A 966 18.93 -12.58 -42.24
CA ALA A 966 18.15 -13.80 -42.39
C ALA A 966 18.03 -14.22 -43.86
N ASP A 967 18.19 -15.52 -44.13
CA ASP A 967 18.03 -16.09 -45.50
C ASP A 967 16.60 -15.91 -46.04
N THR A 968 15.64 -15.87 -45.12
CA THR A 968 14.21 -15.61 -45.36
C THR A 968 13.80 -14.40 -44.52
N GLY A 969 13.03 -13.46 -45.10
CA GLY A 969 12.51 -12.32 -44.35
C GLY A 969 11.61 -12.72 -43.16
N ALA A 970 11.31 -11.78 -42.27
CA ALA A 970 10.44 -12.02 -41.12
C ALA A 970 9.04 -12.50 -41.55
N VAL A 971 8.49 -13.47 -40.80
CA VAL A 971 7.12 -13.94 -41.02
C VAL A 971 6.16 -13.02 -40.28
N CYS A 972 5.51 -12.14 -41.02
CA CYS A 972 4.56 -11.16 -40.45
C CYS A 972 3.11 -11.65 -40.43
N GLY A 973 2.82 -12.83 -40.98
CA GLY A 973 1.50 -13.46 -40.86
C GLY A 973 1.39 -14.22 -39.55
N LYS A 974 0.34 -13.94 -38.75
CA LYS A 974 0.02 -14.71 -37.55
C LYS A 974 -1.18 -15.60 -37.81
N LEU A 975 -1.00 -16.90 -37.60
CA LEU A 975 -2.05 -17.91 -37.67
C LEU A 975 -2.55 -18.24 -36.27
N SER A 976 -3.86 -18.47 -36.12
CA SER A 976 -4.41 -19.06 -34.89
C SER A 976 -5.58 -20.00 -35.19
N VAL A 977 -5.86 -20.90 -34.24
CA VAL A 977 -6.98 -21.85 -34.31
C VAL A 977 -7.85 -21.66 -33.08
N THR A 978 -9.13 -21.39 -33.30
CA THR A 978 -10.10 -21.06 -32.25
C THR A 978 -11.45 -21.70 -32.56
N GLY A 979 -12.23 -22.09 -31.55
CA GLY A 979 -13.61 -22.52 -31.75
C GLY A 979 -14.11 -23.46 -30.67
N ALA A 980 -15.37 -23.30 -30.27
CA ALA A 980 -16.03 -24.16 -29.28
C ALA A 980 -16.09 -25.64 -29.71
N GLY A 981 -15.92 -25.94 -31.00
CA GLY A 981 -15.82 -27.30 -31.51
C GLY A 981 -14.48 -27.98 -31.22
N LEU A 982 -13.42 -27.28 -30.80
CA LEU A 982 -12.15 -27.93 -30.42
C LEU A 982 -12.30 -28.74 -29.13
N THR A 983 -13.15 -28.29 -28.22
CA THR A 983 -13.44 -28.96 -26.95
C THR A 983 -14.80 -29.65 -27.04
N GLY A 984 -14.79 -30.98 -27.14
CA GLY A 984 -16.01 -31.78 -27.10
C GLY A 984 -16.62 -32.07 -28.47
N MET A 985 -15.82 -32.55 -29.42
CA MET A 985 -16.29 -32.98 -30.74
C MET A 985 -17.16 -34.23 -30.65
N ALA A 986 -18.33 -34.19 -31.31
CA ALA A 986 -19.14 -35.39 -31.55
C ALA A 986 -18.55 -36.19 -32.71
N SER A 987 -18.30 -37.49 -32.49
CA SER A 987 -17.83 -38.39 -33.55
C SER A 987 -18.95 -38.67 -34.57
N GLY A 988 -18.62 -38.65 -35.86
CA GLY A 988 -19.56 -38.84 -36.96
C GLY A 988 -20.41 -37.61 -37.30
N GLU A 989 -20.19 -36.46 -36.66
CA GLU A 989 -20.90 -35.21 -36.93
C GLU A 989 -19.91 -34.07 -37.22
N ALA A 990 -20.30 -33.08 -38.03
CA ALA A 990 -19.52 -31.88 -38.26
C ALA A 990 -19.43 -31.01 -37.00
N ASN A 991 -18.21 -30.58 -36.65
CA ASN A 991 -17.92 -29.72 -35.51
C ASN A 991 -17.23 -28.42 -36.00
N PRO A 992 -17.73 -27.23 -35.62
CA PRO A 992 -17.19 -25.97 -36.11
C PRO A 992 -15.85 -25.63 -35.46
N VAL A 993 -14.84 -25.40 -36.29
CA VAL A 993 -13.51 -24.91 -35.89
C VAL A 993 -13.18 -23.71 -36.78
N SER A 994 -12.54 -22.66 -36.26
CA SER A 994 -12.15 -21.48 -37.03
C SER A 994 -10.63 -21.32 -37.02
N THR A 995 -10.06 -20.95 -38.17
CA THR A 995 -8.67 -20.50 -38.26
C THR A 995 -8.64 -19.04 -38.65
N THR A 996 -7.76 -18.25 -38.04
CA THR A 996 -7.60 -16.84 -38.41
C THR A 996 -6.18 -16.56 -38.88
N PHE A 997 -6.06 -15.68 -39.87
CA PHE A 997 -4.81 -15.12 -40.33
C PHE A 997 -4.84 -13.61 -40.11
N THR A 998 -3.84 -13.09 -39.42
CA THR A 998 -3.64 -11.65 -39.20
C THR A 998 -2.37 -11.21 -39.91
N ASN A 999 -2.46 -10.14 -40.71
CA ASN A 999 -1.28 -9.52 -41.31
C ASN A 999 -0.66 -8.50 -40.34
N ASN A 1000 0.49 -8.84 -39.76
CA ASN A 1000 1.27 -7.95 -38.89
C ASN A 1000 2.35 -7.15 -39.62
N GLY A 1001 2.44 -7.27 -40.94
CA GLY A 1001 3.39 -6.52 -41.76
C GLY A 1001 2.94 -5.10 -42.05
N THR A 1002 3.78 -4.38 -42.79
CA THR A 1002 3.53 -3.01 -43.28
C THR A 1002 2.96 -2.97 -44.70
N GLU A 1003 2.95 -4.10 -45.41
CA GLU A 1003 2.42 -4.24 -46.77
C GLU A 1003 1.24 -5.23 -46.81
N ASP A 1004 0.44 -5.21 -47.87
CA ASP A 1004 -0.63 -6.18 -48.10
C ASP A 1004 -0.07 -7.61 -48.21
N ALA A 1005 -0.66 -8.53 -47.43
CA ALA A 1005 -0.45 -9.96 -47.62
C ALA A 1005 -1.36 -10.42 -48.76
N THR A 1006 -0.78 -10.78 -49.90
CA THR A 1006 -1.54 -11.16 -51.11
C THR A 1006 -1.59 -12.68 -51.29
N ALA A 1007 -2.60 -13.20 -51.98
CA ALA A 1007 -2.79 -14.63 -52.19
C ALA A 1007 -2.72 -15.46 -50.88
N VAL A 1008 -3.40 -14.99 -49.84
CA VAL A 1008 -3.44 -15.65 -48.54
C VAL A 1008 -4.28 -16.92 -48.67
N SER A 1009 -3.71 -18.07 -48.34
CA SER A 1009 -4.42 -19.34 -48.25
C SER A 1009 -4.36 -19.89 -46.82
N LEU A 1010 -5.49 -20.40 -46.35
CA LEU A 1010 -5.65 -21.08 -45.07
C LEU A 1010 -6.04 -22.54 -45.32
N ALA A 1011 -5.48 -23.44 -44.52
CA ALA A 1011 -5.88 -24.84 -44.50
C ALA A 1011 -5.86 -25.39 -43.08
N LEU A 1012 -6.75 -26.34 -42.79
CA LEU A 1012 -6.81 -27.06 -41.52
C LEU A 1012 -6.68 -28.56 -41.79
N ARG A 1013 -5.69 -29.18 -41.17
CA ARG A 1013 -5.42 -30.63 -41.25
C ARG A 1013 -5.87 -31.30 -39.96
N ALA A 1014 -6.43 -32.49 -40.10
CA ALA A 1014 -6.87 -33.34 -39.01
C ALA A 1014 -6.24 -34.75 -39.18
N PRO A 1015 -6.33 -35.64 -38.18
CA PRO A 1015 -5.79 -37.00 -38.28
C PRO A 1015 -6.42 -37.78 -39.44
N GLU A 1016 -5.75 -38.85 -39.86
CA GLU A 1016 -6.23 -39.72 -40.93
C GLU A 1016 -7.67 -40.22 -40.66
N GLY A 1017 -8.52 -40.21 -41.69
CA GLY A 1017 -9.94 -40.62 -41.61
C GLY A 1017 -10.92 -39.51 -41.21
N TRP A 1018 -10.44 -38.35 -40.75
CA TRP A 1018 -11.28 -37.20 -40.46
C TRP A 1018 -11.63 -36.42 -41.73
N THR A 1019 -12.82 -35.81 -41.76
CA THR A 1019 -13.23 -34.92 -42.86
C THR A 1019 -13.15 -33.46 -42.41
N VAL A 1020 -12.51 -32.59 -43.18
CA VAL A 1020 -12.39 -31.14 -42.90
C VAL A 1020 -12.89 -30.37 -44.12
N VAL A 1021 -13.94 -29.57 -43.95
CA VAL A 1021 -14.59 -28.81 -45.04
C VAL A 1021 -14.66 -27.32 -44.68
N PRO A 1022 -14.14 -26.40 -45.51
CA PRO A 1022 -14.33 -24.98 -45.28
C PRO A 1022 -15.79 -24.56 -45.53
N ARG A 1023 -16.37 -23.80 -44.59
CA ARG A 1023 -17.70 -23.18 -44.70
C ARG A 1023 -17.63 -21.74 -45.20
N THR A 1024 -16.54 -21.05 -44.92
CA THR A 1024 -16.25 -19.71 -45.45
C THR A 1024 -15.01 -19.77 -46.34
N PRO A 1025 -14.70 -18.72 -47.14
CA PRO A 1025 -13.53 -18.72 -48.01
C PRO A 1025 -12.25 -19.03 -47.23
N ALA A 1026 -11.42 -19.90 -47.83
CA ALA A 1026 -10.09 -20.27 -47.34
C ALA A 1026 -8.97 -19.54 -48.11
N GLU A 1027 -9.33 -18.79 -49.14
CA GLU A 1027 -8.42 -18.01 -49.98
C GLU A 1027 -8.85 -16.55 -50.00
N PHE A 1028 -7.88 -15.64 -49.84
CA PHE A 1028 -8.10 -14.20 -49.81
C PHE A 1028 -7.11 -13.51 -50.74
N ALA A 1029 -7.61 -12.66 -51.63
CA ALA A 1029 -6.79 -11.98 -52.63
C ALA A 1029 -5.74 -11.06 -51.98
N ALA A 1030 -6.13 -10.30 -50.97
CA ALA A 1030 -5.27 -9.46 -50.16
C ALA A 1030 -5.82 -9.30 -48.73
N VAL A 1031 -4.93 -9.20 -47.75
CA VAL A 1031 -5.24 -8.86 -46.36
C VAL A 1031 -4.37 -7.67 -45.99
N ALA A 1032 -5.01 -6.52 -45.76
CA ALA A 1032 -4.33 -5.27 -45.45
C ALA A 1032 -3.54 -5.36 -44.13
N PRO A 1033 -2.49 -4.53 -43.94
CA PRO A 1033 -1.81 -4.39 -42.66
C PRO A 1033 -2.78 -4.23 -41.49
N GLY A 1034 -2.67 -5.10 -40.47
CA GLY A 1034 -3.51 -5.08 -39.27
C GLY A 1034 -4.86 -5.76 -39.42
N ALA A 1035 -5.26 -6.12 -40.65
CA ALA A 1035 -6.49 -6.85 -40.86
C ALA A 1035 -6.33 -8.33 -40.48
N THR A 1036 -7.45 -8.90 -40.01
CA THR A 1036 -7.60 -10.33 -39.74
C THR A 1036 -8.69 -10.89 -40.64
N VAL A 1037 -8.43 -12.03 -41.25
CA VAL A 1037 -9.42 -12.85 -41.96
C VAL A 1037 -9.58 -14.19 -41.26
N ALA A 1038 -10.76 -14.80 -41.41
CA ALA A 1038 -11.11 -16.05 -40.74
C ALA A 1038 -11.72 -17.03 -41.74
N THR A 1039 -11.35 -18.30 -41.59
CA THR A 1039 -11.99 -19.43 -42.26
C THR A 1039 -12.63 -20.33 -41.22
N ASP A 1040 -13.93 -20.56 -41.35
CA ASP A 1040 -14.68 -21.52 -40.54
C ASP A 1040 -14.68 -22.87 -41.24
N TRP A 1041 -14.45 -23.93 -40.47
CA TRP A 1041 -14.31 -25.31 -40.92
C TRP A 1041 -15.35 -26.18 -40.22
N ASP A 1042 -15.93 -27.12 -40.95
CA ASP A 1042 -16.61 -28.29 -40.38
C ASP A 1042 -15.62 -29.44 -40.29
N VAL A 1043 -15.25 -29.81 -39.05
CA VAL A 1043 -14.34 -30.92 -38.74
C VAL A 1043 -15.16 -32.11 -38.24
N THR A 1044 -15.14 -33.23 -38.97
CA THR A 1044 -15.92 -34.44 -38.68
C THR A 1044 -14.98 -35.60 -38.33
N PRO A 1045 -14.87 -35.97 -37.05
CA PRO A 1045 -14.19 -37.21 -36.64
C PRO A 1045 -14.96 -38.43 -37.17
N PRO A 1046 -14.29 -39.56 -37.47
CA PRO A 1046 -14.95 -40.82 -37.81
C PRO A 1046 -16.03 -41.20 -36.81
N ALA A 1047 -17.18 -41.70 -37.27
CA ALA A 1047 -18.24 -42.18 -36.39
C ALA A 1047 -17.75 -43.30 -35.46
N GLY A 1048 -18.03 -43.20 -34.16
CA GLY A 1048 -17.59 -44.20 -33.17
C GLY A 1048 -16.12 -44.11 -32.75
N LEU A 1049 -15.39 -43.06 -33.16
CA LEU A 1049 -14.04 -42.79 -32.69
C LEU A 1049 -13.99 -42.71 -31.15
N ALA A 1050 -12.93 -43.28 -30.56
CA ALA A 1050 -12.72 -43.27 -29.13
C ALA A 1050 -12.57 -41.85 -28.58
N ALA A 1051 -13.10 -41.60 -27.38
CA ALA A 1051 -12.92 -40.34 -26.68
C ALA A 1051 -11.44 -40.07 -26.39
N GLY A 1052 -11.00 -38.83 -26.53
CA GLY A 1052 -9.63 -38.46 -26.25
C GLY A 1052 -9.15 -37.22 -27.02
N PRO A 1053 -7.92 -36.76 -26.74
CA PRO A 1053 -7.29 -35.66 -27.46
C PRO A 1053 -6.72 -36.12 -28.81
N TYR A 1054 -6.94 -35.32 -29.85
CA TYR A 1054 -6.43 -35.53 -31.20
C TYR A 1054 -5.85 -34.22 -31.75
N PRO A 1055 -4.72 -34.24 -32.48
CA PRO A 1055 -4.12 -33.03 -33.02
C PRO A 1055 -4.87 -32.54 -34.26
N VAL A 1056 -5.11 -31.24 -34.35
CA VAL A 1056 -5.48 -30.54 -35.59
C VAL A 1056 -4.45 -29.45 -35.86
N THR A 1057 -4.06 -29.28 -37.12
CA THR A 1057 -2.95 -28.40 -37.51
C THR A 1057 -3.41 -27.41 -38.56
N ALA A 1058 -3.41 -26.13 -38.24
CA ALA A 1058 -3.63 -25.07 -39.21
C ALA A 1058 -2.32 -24.71 -39.92
N VAL A 1059 -2.45 -24.41 -41.21
CA VAL A 1059 -1.39 -23.95 -42.10
C VAL A 1059 -1.86 -22.71 -42.85
N ALA A 1060 -0.95 -21.77 -43.09
CA ALA A 1060 -1.21 -20.61 -43.90
C ALA A 1060 0.00 -20.26 -44.78
N ALA A 1061 -0.28 -19.77 -45.98
CA ALA A 1061 0.73 -19.21 -46.87
C ALA A 1061 0.22 -17.93 -47.50
N TYR A 1062 1.12 -17.00 -47.81
CA TYR A 1062 0.80 -15.75 -48.49
C TYR A 1062 1.99 -15.26 -49.31
N THR A 1063 1.80 -14.18 -50.07
CA THR A 1063 2.86 -13.49 -50.79
C THR A 1063 3.02 -12.08 -50.22
N ALA A 1064 4.26 -11.73 -49.85
CA ALA A 1064 4.65 -10.39 -49.38
C ALA A 1064 5.86 -9.91 -50.19
N GLY A 1065 5.84 -8.65 -50.66
CA GLY A 1065 6.92 -8.10 -51.49
C GLY A 1065 7.26 -8.95 -52.74
N GLY A 1066 6.28 -9.67 -53.30
CA GLY A 1066 6.47 -10.57 -54.45
C GLY A 1066 7.12 -11.92 -54.15
N ARG A 1067 7.31 -12.28 -52.86
CA ARG A 1067 7.88 -13.57 -52.42
C ARG A 1067 6.84 -14.42 -51.69
N PRO A 1068 6.78 -15.75 -51.94
CA PRO A 1068 5.99 -16.67 -51.12
C PRO A 1068 6.51 -16.75 -49.69
N VAL A 1069 5.62 -16.67 -48.71
CA VAL A 1069 5.89 -16.79 -47.28
C VAL A 1069 4.98 -17.86 -46.69
N ALA A 1070 5.57 -18.87 -46.06
CA ALA A 1070 4.85 -19.85 -45.26
C ALA A 1070 4.79 -19.38 -43.80
N VAL A 1071 3.60 -19.41 -43.21
CA VAL A 1071 3.42 -19.15 -41.78
C VAL A 1071 3.70 -20.44 -41.01
N PRO A 1072 4.43 -20.39 -39.88
CA PRO A 1072 4.57 -21.55 -39.00
C PRO A 1072 3.23 -22.20 -38.68
N GLU A 1073 3.18 -23.52 -38.79
CA GLU A 1073 1.97 -24.28 -38.55
C GLU A 1073 1.54 -24.16 -37.09
N VAL A 1074 0.22 -24.06 -36.86
CA VAL A 1074 -0.33 -23.97 -35.51
C VAL A 1074 -1.07 -25.26 -35.20
N ALA A 1075 -0.51 -26.04 -34.27
CA ALA A 1075 -1.19 -27.21 -33.72
C ALA A 1075 -2.15 -26.80 -32.60
N ALA A 1076 -3.35 -27.36 -32.62
CA ALA A 1076 -4.31 -27.31 -31.54
C ALA A 1076 -4.78 -28.72 -31.19
N THR A 1077 -5.27 -28.91 -29.97
CA THR A 1077 -5.81 -30.20 -29.52
C THR A 1077 -7.33 -30.17 -29.62
N ALA A 1078 -7.88 -31.09 -30.41
CA ALA A 1078 -9.30 -31.37 -30.48
C ALA A 1078 -9.66 -32.52 -29.53
N THR A 1079 -10.59 -32.32 -28.60
CA THR A 1079 -11.08 -33.36 -27.69
C THR A 1079 -12.36 -33.99 -28.23
N VAL A 1080 -12.34 -35.28 -28.54
CA VAL A 1080 -13.52 -36.04 -28.98
C VAL A 1080 -14.25 -36.60 -27.76
N LEU A 1081 -15.58 -36.42 -27.72
CA LEU A 1081 -16.43 -36.93 -26.64
C LEU A 1081 -16.67 -38.44 -26.76
N PRO A 1082 -17.06 -39.11 -25.67
CA PRO A 1082 -17.57 -40.48 -25.73
C PRO A 1082 -18.69 -40.61 -26.78
N PRO A 1083 -18.70 -41.70 -27.59
CA PRO A 1083 -19.74 -41.92 -28.59
C PRO A 1083 -21.16 -41.78 -28.02
N GLY A 1084 -22.00 -41.00 -28.72
CA GLY A 1084 -23.38 -40.73 -28.32
C GLY A 1084 -23.54 -39.64 -27.26
N THR A 1085 -22.48 -38.90 -26.91
CA THR A 1085 -22.59 -37.69 -26.09
C THR A 1085 -22.94 -36.50 -26.97
N ILE A 1086 -23.96 -35.73 -26.59
CA ILE A 1086 -24.30 -34.47 -27.26
C ILE A 1086 -23.33 -33.40 -26.73
N PRO A 1087 -22.61 -32.66 -27.59
CA PRO A 1087 -21.73 -31.59 -27.14
C PRO A 1087 -22.50 -30.51 -26.38
N GLN A 1088 -22.04 -30.18 -25.18
CA GLN A 1088 -22.63 -29.11 -24.35
C GLN A 1088 -22.58 -27.75 -25.05
N SER A 1089 -21.58 -27.51 -25.91
CA SER A 1089 -21.47 -26.32 -26.75
C SER A 1089 -22.62 -26.14 -27.76
N ARG A 1090 -23.43 -27.19 -27.98
CA ARG A 1090 -24.66 -27.13 -28.80
C ARG A 1090 -25.92 -26.95 -27.96
N MET A 1091 -25.78 -27.04 -26.64
CA MET A 1091 -26.86 -26.86 -25.69
C MET A 1091 -26.93 -25.40 -25.24
N ARG A 1092 -28.11 -24.99 -24.79
CA ARG A 1092 -28.28 -23.77 -24.00
C ARG A 1092 -29.28 -24.02 -22.90
N VAL A 1093 -29.11 -23.31 -21.78
CA VAL A 1093 -30.15 -23.28 -20.74
C VAL A 1093 -31.35 -22.54 -21.32
N HIS A 1094 -32.44 -23.26 -21.55
CA HIS A 1094 -33.70 -22.72 -22.05
C HIS A 1094 -34.46 -22.01 -20.93
N GLU A 1095 -34.46 -22.60 -19.74
CA GLU A 1095 -35.21 -22.14 -18.57
C GLU A 1095 -34.59 -22.72 -17.30
N VAL A 1096 -34.61 -21.97 -16.20
CA VAL A 1096 -34.17 -22.42 -14.87
C VAL A 1096 -35.10 -21.85 -13.80
N SER A 1097 -35.33 -22.58 -12.70
CA SER A 1097 -36.18 -22.10 -11.60
C SER A 1097 -35.57 -20.92 -10.86
N SER A 1098 -34.25 -20.94 -10.60
CA SER A 1098 -33.48 -19.82 -10.05
C SER A 1098 -31.98 -20.04 -10.25
N ALA A 1099 -31.18 -18.97 -10.12
CA ALA A 1099 -29.72 -19.07 -10.09
C ALA A 1099 -29.12 -18.01 -9.17
N GLU A 1100 -28.05 -18.36 -8.46
CA GLU A 1100 -27.27 -17.42 -7.67
C GLU A 1100 -26.31 -16.63 -8.57
N THR A 1101 -26.41 -15.30 -8.54
CA THR A 1101 -25.60 -14.39 -9.35
C THR A 1101 -25.16 -13.14 -8.60
N SER A 1102 -25.60 -12.96 -7.34
CA SER A 1102 -25.37 -11.74 -6.56
C SER A 1102 -24.26 -11.93 -5.52
N ALA A 1103 -24.29 -13.04 -4.76
CA ALA A 1103 -23.27 -13.36 -3.77
C ALA A 1103 -22.09 -14.15 -4.37
N GLU A 1104 -22.32 -14.83 -5.50
CA GLU A 1104 -21.30 -15.59 -6.24
C GLU A 1104 -21.69 -15.70 -7.73
N ASN A 1105 -20.72 -15.99 -8.60
CA ASN A 1105 -20.93 -16.17 -10.03
C ASN A 1105 -21.34 -17.62 -10.40
N SER A 1106 -22.50 -18.07 -9.91
CA SER A 1106 -23.01 -19.44 -10.04
C SER A 1106 -24.25 -19.56 -10.94
N GLY A 1107 -24.25 -18.80 -12.04
CA GLY A 1107 -25.34 -18.75 -13.02
C GLY A 1107 -25.61 -20.11 -13.71
N ALA A 1108 -26.82 -20.32 -14.23
CA ALA A 1108 -27.24 -21.62 -14.78
C ALA A 1108 -26.40 -22.15 -15.95
N ALA A 1109 -25.79 -21.26 -16.75
CA ALA A 1109 -24.90 -21.65 -17.86
C ALA A 1109 -23.67 -22.45 -17.40
N LYS A 1110 -23.27 -22.29 -16.12
CA LYS A 1110 -22.19 -23.06 -15.49
C LYS A 1110 -22.46 -24.56 -15.44
N ALA A 1111 -23.73 -24.98 -15.47
CA ALA A 1111 -24.08 -26.40 -15.49
C ALA A 1111 -23.74 -27.12 -16.81
N ILE A 1112 -23.33 -26.38 -17.85
CA ILE A 1112 -22.99 -26.94 -19.17
C ILE A 1112 -21.74 -26.26 -19.77
N ASP A 1113 -20.87 -25.68 -18.93
CA ASP A 1113 -19.66 -24.97 -19.40
C ASP A 1113 -18.44 -25.89 -19.56
N GLY A 1114 -18.57 -27.17 -19.22
CA GLY A 1114 -17.52 -28.18 -19.35
C GLY A 1114 -16.42 -28.04 -18.31
N ASN A 1115 -16.61 -27.21 -17.29
CA ASN A 1115 -15.70 -27.03 -16.17
C ASN A 1115 -16.29 -27.59 -14.86
N PRO A 1116 -15.83 -28.76 -14.38
CA PRO A 1116 -16.35 -29.38 -13.15
C PRO A 1116 -16.05 -28.59 -11.87
N SER A 1117 -15.21 -27.55 -11.92
CA SER A 1117 -14.95 -26.64 -10.79
C SER A 1117 -15.95 -25.49 -10.71
N SER A 1118 -16.70 -25.23 -11.79
CA SER A 1118 -17.79 -24.27 -11.85
C SER A 1118 -19.11 -24.96 -11.44
N ILE A 1119 -20.09 -24.20 -10.97
CA ILE A 1119 -21.40 -24.75 -10.62
C ILE A 1119 -22.53 -23.81 -11.03
N TRP A 1120 -23.65 -24.38 -11.46
CA TRP A 1120 -24.95 -23.74 -11.24
C TRP A 1120 -25.36 -23.99 -9.79
N HIS A 1121 -25.86 -22.95 -9.14
CA HIS A 1121 -26.51 -23.05 -7.83
C HIS A 1121 -27.82 -22.26 -7.85
N THR A 1122 -28.90 -22.79 -7.28
CA THR A 1122 -30.15 -22.04 -7.08
C THR A 1122 -29.93 -20.83 -6.18
N ALA A 1123 -30.67 -19.75 -6.38
CA ALA A 1123 -30.50 -18.52 -5.61
C ALA A 1123 -30.60 -18.78 -4.10
N TYR A 1124 -29.60 -18.32 -3.33
CA TYR A 1124 -29.58 -18.42 -1.87
C TYR A 1124 -29.40 -17.06 -1.16
N SER A 1125 -29.02 -16.03 -1.90
CA SER A 1125 -28.88 -14.65 -1.42
C SER A 1125 -30.17 -13.81 -1.56
N VAL A 1126 -31.30 -14.42 -1.93
CA VAL A 1126 -32.59 -13.75 -2.16
C VAL A 1126 -33.58 -14.05 -1.02
N SER A 1127 -34.50 -13.11 -0.78
CA SER A 1127 -35.57 -13.26 0.21
C SER A 1127 -36.95 -13.10 -0.45
N PRO A 1128 -37.87 -14.08 -0.36
CA PRO A 1128 -37.69 -15.39 0.28
C PRO A 1128 -36.83 -16.36 -0.54
N ILE A 1129 -36.17 -17.30 0.13
CA ILE A 1129 -35.38 -18.37 -0.51
C ILE A 1129 -36.33 -19.35 -1.25
N PRO A 1130 -36.11 -19.64 -2.54
CA PRO A 1130 -36.92 -20.59 -3.30
C PRO A 1130 -36.86 -22.03 -2.73
N ALA A 1131 -38.02 -22.67 -2.54
CA ALA A 1131 -38.13 -24.06 -2.10
C ALA A 1131 -38.19 -25.05 -3.28
N TYR A 1132 -37.90 -26.33 -3.01
CA TYR A 1132 -38.08 -27.42 -3.98
C TYR A 1132 -39.56 -27.53 -4.45
N PRO A 1133 -39.82 -27.95 -5.70
CA PRO A 1133 -38.86 -28.47 -6.69
C PRO A 1133 -38.07 -27.39 -7.45
N HIS A 1134 -36.84 -27.72 -7.84
CA HIS A 1134 -35.99 -26.87 -8.70
C HIS A 1134 -35.85 -27.46 -10.09
N THR A 1135 -35.83 -26.61 -11.12
CA THR A 1135 -35.80 -27.06 -12.51
C THR A 1135 -34.65 -26.42 -13.28
N ILE A 1136 -34.05 -27.19 -14.18
CA ILE A 1136 -33.19 -26.69 -15.23
C ILE A 1136 -33.53 -27.41 -16.53
N THR A 1137 -33.81 -26.62 -17.57
CA THR A 1137 -34.21 -27.10 -18.89
C THR A 1137 -33.14 -26.76 -19.90
N LEU A 1138 -32.63 -27.76 -20.59
CA LEU A 1138 -31.65 -27.63 -21.66
C LEU A 1138 -32.36 -27.71 -23.01
N ASP A 1139 -32.09 -26.77 -23.90
CA ASP A 1139 -32.38 -26.90 -25.34
C ASP A 1139 -31.14 -27.45 -26.05
N LEU A 1140 -31.26 -28.61 -26.67
CA LEU A 1140 -30.20 -29.32 -27.37
C LEU A 1140 -29.88 -28.72 -28.77
N GLY A 1141 -30.63 -27.71 -29.21
CA GLY A 1141 -30.44 -27.01 -30.48
C GLY A 1141 -31.02 -27.72 -31.70
N ALA A 1142 -31.28 -29.02 -31.63
CA ALA A 1142 -31.90 -29.83 -32.69
C ALA A 1142 -32.73 -30.98 -32.09
N GLN A 1143 -33.41 -31.77 -32.95
CA GLN A 1143 -34.09 -33.00 -32.52
C GLN A 1143 -33.05 -34.13 -32.33
N TYR A 1144 -33.12 -34.81 -31.19
CA TYR A 1144 -32.26 -35.93 -30.84
C TYR A 1144 -33.11 -37.14 -30.42
N ASP A 1145 -32.62 -38.34 -30.72
CA ASP A 1145 -33.05 -39.54 -30.01
C ASP A 1145 -32.22 -39.64 -28.73
N VAL A 1146 -32.76 -39.07 -27.63
CA VAL A 1146 -32.11 -38.97 -26.32
C VAL A 1146 -32.17 -40.32 -25.61
N THR A 1147 -31.02 -40.84 -25.20
CA THR A 1147 -30.86 -42.16 -24.59
C THR A 1147 -30.34 -42.11 -23.15
N GLY A 1148 -29.94 -40.93 -22.67
CA GLY A 1148 -29.45 -40.79 -21.31
C GLY A 1148 -29.17 -39.37 -20.87
N TYR A 1149 -28.86 -39.23 -19.59
CA TYR A 1149 -28.57 -37.97 -18.92
C TYR A 1149 -27.51 -38.15 -17.83
N GLY A 1150 -26.51 -37.29 -17.78
CA GLY A 1150 -25.48 -37.23 -16.76
C GLY A 1150 -25.72 -36.07 -15.80
N TYR A 1151 -25.57 -36.34 -14.51
CA TYR A 1151 -25.58 -35.32 -13.46
C TYR A 1151 -24.27 -35.43 -12.66
N LEU A 1152 -23.43 -34.39 -12.76
CA LEU A 1152 -22.26 -34.23 -11.93
C LEU A 1152 -22.60 -33.29 -10.76
N PRO A 1153 -22.60 -33.77 -9.51
CA PRO A 1153 -22.79 -32.92 -8.34
C PRO A 1153 -21.65 -31.90 -8.21
N ARG A 1154 -21.86 -30.82 -7.44
CA ARG A 1154 -20.77 -29.92 -7.06
C ARG A 1154 -19.58 -30.67 -6.43
N GLN A 1155 -18.36 -30.30 -6.83
CA GLN A 1155 -17.14 -31.02 -6.43
C GLN A 1155 -16.65 -30.66 -5.03
N VAL A 1156 -16.84 -29.42 -4.58
CA VAL A 1156 -16.46 -28.93 -3.25
C VAL A 1156 -17.69 -28.48 -2.47
N GLY A 1157 -17.84 -28.94 -1.23
CA GLY A 1157 -19.02 -28.68 -0.37
C GLY A 1157 -20.23 -29.56 -0.70
N THR A 1158 -21.24 -29.56 0.17
CA THR A 1158 -22.43 -30.44 0.06
C THR A 1158 -23.72 -29.70 -0.29
N ASN A 1159 -23.72 -28.37 -0.24
CA ASN A 1159 -24.92 -27.56 -0.40
C ASN A 1159 -25.47 -27.61 -1.83
N GLY A 1160 -26.74 -27.96 -2.01
CA GLY A 1160 -27.37 -28.06 -3.32
C GLY A 1160 -27.31 -29.44 -4.00
N ARG A 1161 -26.68 -30.46 -3.40
CA ARG A 1161 -26.64 -31.79 -4.04
C ARG A 1161 -28.04 -32.42 -4.09
N ILE A 1162 -28.57 -32.55 -5.31
CA ILE A 1162 -29.90 -33.14 -5.59
C ILE A 1162 -29.90 -34.61 -5.17
N LYS A 1163 -30.93 -35.02 -4.43
CA LYS A 1163 -31.19 -36.40 -4.02
C LYS A 1163 -32.25 -37.03 -4.93
N ASP A 1164 -33.51 -36.66 -4.77
CA ASP A 1164 -34.61 -37.21 -5.59
C ASP A 1164 -34.84 -36.35 -6.83
N TYR A 1165 -35.11 -36.96 -7.98
CA TYR A 1165 -35.24 -36.25 -9.26
C TYR A 1165 -36.33 -36.83 -10.16
N ARG A 1166 -36.75 -36.02 -11.14
CA ARG A 1166 -37.52 -36.45 -12.33
C ARG A 1166 -36.89 -35.82 -13.57
N LEU A 1167 -36.82 -36.59 -14.66
CA LEU A 1167 -36.25 -36.17 -15.93
C LEU A 1167 -37.30 -36.27 -17.02
N PHE A 1168 -37.42 -35.23 -17.83
CA PHE A 1168 -38.37 -35.16 -18.94
C PHE A 1168 -37.67 -34.82 -20.24
N VAL A 1169 -38.23 -35.30 -21.36
CA VAL A 1169 -37.79 -34.97 -22.72
C VAL A 1169 -39.01 -34.43 -23.48
N SER A 1170 -38.83 -33.34 -24.21
CA SER A 1170 -39.90 -32.68 -24.97
C SER A 1170 -39.41 -32.26 -26.36
N ALA A 1171 -40.32 -32.29 -27.34
CA ALA A 1171 -40.04 -31.81 -28.69
C ALA A 1171 -40.13 -30.28 -28.82
N ASP A 1172 -40.96 -29.61 -28.01
CA ASP A 1172 -41.31 -28.19 -28.12
C ASP A 1172 -40.91 -27.33 -26.91
N GLY A 1173 -40.53 -27.96 -25.78
CA GLY A 1173 -40.15 -27.27 -24.54
C GLY A 1173 -41.34 -26.83 -23.68
N GLN A 1174 -42.57 -27.09 -24.14
CA GLN A 1174 -43.82 -26.68 -23.50
C GLN A 1174 -44.62 -27.89 -23.03
N THR A 1175 -44.74 -28.89 -23.88
CA THR A 1175 -45.49 -30.12 -23.61
C THR A 1175 -44.52 -31.18 -23.08
N TRP A 1176 -44.67 -31.51 -21.79
CA TRP A 1176 -43.85 -32.49 -21.10
C TRP A 1176 -44.76 -33.67 -20.72
N GLY A 1177 -44.52 -34.85 -21.32
CA GLY A 1177 -45.26 -36.07 -21.00
C GLY A 1177 -44.84 -36.67 -19.65
N GLU A 1178 -44.98 -37.99 -19.49
CA GLU A 1178 -44.46 -38.70 -18.32
C GLU A 1178 -42.92 -38.60 -18.24
N PRO A 1179 -42.33 -38.59 -17.02
CA PRO A 1179 -40.89 -38.52 -16.87
C PRO A 1179 -40.23 -39.77 -17.49
N VAL A 1180 -39.21 -39.54 -18.32
CA VAL A 1180 -38.44 -40.61 -18.95
C VAL A 1180 -37.54 -41.35 -17.94
N SER A 1181 -37.26 -40.71 -16.80
CA SER A 1181 -36.61 -41.30 -15.63
C SER A 1181 -37.01 -40.56 -14.36
N ALA A 1182 -37.18 -41.28 -13.26
CA ALA A 1182 -37.36 -40.70 -11.93
C ALA A 1182 -36.71 -41.61 -10.89
N GLY A 1183 -36.15 -41.04 -9.83
CA GLY A 1183 -35.49 -41.83 -8.79
C GLY A 1183 -34.62 -40.98 -7.88
N THR A 1184 -33.63 -41.61 -7.27
CA THR A 1184 -32.68 -40.98 -6.35
C THR A 1184 -31.28 -41.08 -6.95
N PHE A 1185 -30.56 -39.96 -7.07
CA PHE A 1185 -29.14 -39.95 -7.43
C PHE A 1185 -28.29 -40.59 -6.33
N ALA A 1186 -27.06 -41.00 -6.61
CA ALA A 1186 -26.15 -41.48 -5.57
C ALA A 1186 -25.57 -40.30 -4.76
N ALA A 1187 -25.27 -40.52 -3.48
CA ALA A 1187 -24.58 -39.52 -2.66
C ALA A 1187 -23.09 -39.46 -3.02
N GLY A 1188 -22.52 -38.25 -3.14
CA GLY A 1188 -21.10 -38.05 -3.39
C GLY A 1188 -20.82 -36.95 -4.42
N THR A 1189 -19.63 -37.00 -5.03
CA THR A 1189 -19.17 -36.08 -6.09
C THR A 1189 -19.05 -36.77 -7.45
N ALA A 1190 -19.24 -38.09 -7.53
CA ALA A 1190 -19.15 -38.85 -8.76
C ALA A 1190 -20.34 -38.53 -9.69
N GLU A 1191 -20.07 -38.44 -11.00
CA GLU A 1191 -21.12 -38.29 -12.00
C GLU A 1191 -22.04 -39.51 -11.99
N THR A 1192 -23.35 -39.26 -11.99
CA THR A 1192 -24.34 -40.32 -12.21
C THR A 1192 -24.86 -40.25 -13.64
N ARG A 1193 -24.67 -41.33 -14.39
CA ARG A 1193 -25.25 -41.50 -15.73
C ARG A 1193 -26.54 -42.29 -15.66
N LEU A 1194 -27.62 -41.67 -16.11
CA LEU A 1194 -28.93 -42.27 -16.31
C LEU A 1194 -29.06 -42.75 -17.75
N THR A 1195 -29.60 -43.94 -17.94
CA THR A 1195 -29.89 -44.51 -19.27
C THR A 1195 -31.34 -44.94 -19.33
N PHE A 1196 -32.02 -44.61 -20.42
CA PHE A 1196 -33.43 -44.97 -20.67
C PHE A 1196 -33.63 -45.27 -22.15
N PRO A 1197 -34.73 -45.95 -22.55
CA PRO A 1197 -35.05 -46.18 -23.96
C PRO A 1197 -35.04 -44.86 -24.74
N ALA A 1198 -34.61 -44.89 -26.00
CA ALA A 1198 -34.48 -43.68 -26.81
C ALA A 1198 -35.81 -42.91 -26.90
N VAL A 1199 -35.81 -41.64 -26.50
CA VAL A 1199 -36.95 -40.72 -26.60
C VAL A 1199 -36.60 -39.56 -27.51
N THR A 1200 -37.42 -39.33 -28.53
CA THR A 1200 -37.21 -38.21 -29.45
C THR A 1200 -37.58 -36.89 -28.79
N GLY A 1201 -36.66 -35.92 -28.78
CA GLY A 1201 -36.94 -34.56 -28.33
C GLY A 1201 -35.79 -33.61 -28.54
N ARG A 1202 -36.07 -32.32 -28.32
CA ARG A 1202 -35.11 -31.21 -28.41
C ARG A 1202 -34.79 -30.61 -27.05
N TYR A 1203 -35.70 -30.71 -26.08
CA TYR A 1203 -35.55 -30.14 -24.76
C TYR A 1203 -35.49 -31.24 -23.71
N VAL A 1204 -34.61 -31.08 -22.73
CA VAL A 1204 -34.45 -32.01 -21.60
C VAL A 1204 -34.56 -31.22 -20.30
N ARG A 1205 -35.47 -31.61 -19.41
CA ARG A 1205 -35.70 -30.93 -18.13
C ARG A 1205 -35.36 -31.84 -16.98
N LEU A 1206 -34.42 -31.42 -16.15
CA LEU A 1206 -34.18 -31.99 -14.83
C LEU A 1206 -35.03 -31.24 -13.80
N VAL A 1207 -35.78 -32.00 -13.01
CA VAL A 1207 -36.52 -31.52 -11.84
C VAL A 1207 -35.88 -32.15 -10.61
N GLY A 1208 -35.12 -31.36 -9.84
CA GLY A 1208 -34.70 -31.73 -8.49
C GLY A 1208 -35.90 -31.64 -7.55
N VAL A 1209 -36.11 -32.67 -6.74
CA VAL A 1209 -37.27 -32.81 -5.84
C VAL A 1209 -36.87 -32.67 -4.37
N THR A 1210 -35.69 -33.17 -4.00
CA THR A 1210 -35.11 -33.05 -2.64
C THR A 1210 -33.59 -32.92 -2.70
N SER A 1211 -32.95 -32.51 -1.60
CA SER A 1211 -31.49 -32.47 -1.44
C SER A 1211 -30.99 -33.48 -0.40
N TYR A 1212 -29.72 -33.84 -0.49
CA TYR A 1212 -29.09 -34.77 0.47
C TYR A 1212 -28.86 -34.16 1.86
N ASN A 1213 -28.68 -32.84 1.96
CA ASN A 1213 -28.45 -32.14 3.22
C ASN A 1213 -29.72 -31.51 3.81
N GLY A 1214 -30.90 -31.78 3.22
CA GLY A 1214 -32.19 -31.27 3.70
C GLY A 1214 -32.42 -29.77 3.48
N GLN A 1215 -31.48 -29.06 2.84
CA GLN A 1215 -31.59 -27.63 2.54
C GLN A 1215 -32.39 -27.39 1.26
N PRO A 1216 -33.02 -26.21 1.08
CA PRO A 1216 -33.91 -25.94 -0.05
C PRO A 1216 -33.18 -25.65 -1.37
N PHE A 1217 -31.91 -26.01 -1.52
CA PHE A 1217 -31.09 -25.62 -2.68
C PHE A 1217 -30.81 -26.79 -3.63
N ALA A 1218 -30.61 -26.49 -4.91
CA ALA A 1218 -30.10 -27.40 -5.93
C ALA A 1218 -28.85 -26.82 -6.62
N ALA A 1219 -27.90 -27.67 -6.98
CA ALA A 1219 -26.67 -27.31 -7.65
C ALA A 1219 -26.16 -28.45 -8.54
N ALA A 1220 -25.55 -28.10 -9.67
CA ALA A 1220 -24.89 -29.04 -10.57
C ALA A 1220 -23.56 -28.44 -11.04
N ALA A 1221 -22.49 -29.24 -11.05
CA ALA A 1221 -21.24 -28.86 -11.69
C ALA A 1221 -21.38 -29.02 -13.21
N GLU A 1222 -21.84 -30.19 -13.68
CA GLU A 1222 -22.04 -30.47 -15.10
C GLU A 1222 -23.31 -31.29 -15.33
N LEU A 1223 -23.97 -31.01 -16.45
CA LEU A 1223 -25.12 -31.72 -16.97
C LEU A 1223 -24.81 -32.20 -18.39
N THR A 1224 -24.85 -33.51 -18.59
CA THR A 1224 -24.51 -34.16 -19.86
C THR A 1224 -25.75 -34.79 -20.47
N VAL A 1225 -25.98 -34.67 -21.77
CA VAL A 1225 -27.08 -35.38 -22.44
C VAL A 1225 -26.52 -36.34 -23.47
N PHE A 1226 -27.04 -37.56 -23.48
CA PHE A 1226 -26.64 -38.62 -24.41
C PHE A 1226 -27.75 -38.87 -25.42
N GLY A 1227 -27.41 -39.01 -26.68
CA GLY A 1227 -28.35 -39.24 -27.76
C GLY A 1227 -27.71 -39.13 -29.13
N ARG A 1228 -28.47 -39.46 -30.17
CA ARG A 1228 -28.05 -39.32 -31.56
C ARG A 1228 -28.86 -38.21 -32.22
N LYS A 1229 -28.19 -37.28 -32.91
CA LYS A 1229 -28.86 -36.22 -33.68
C LYS A 1229 -29.72 -36.86 -34.76
N ARG A 1230 -30.97 -36.44 -34.90
CA ARG A 1230 -31.78 -36.85 -36.05
C ARG A 1230 -31.33 -36.06 -37.30
N PRO A 1231 -31.24 -36.73 -38.47
CA PRO A 1231 -30.86 -36.09 -39.73
C PRO A 1231 -31.75 -34.91 -40.09
#